data_AF-A0A100Y0R1-F1
#
_entry.id   AF-A0A100Y0R1-F1
#
_cell.length_a   1.000
_cell.length_b   1.000
_cell.length_c   1.000
_cell.angle_alpha   90.00
_cell.angle_beta   90.00
_cell.angle_gamma   90.00
#
_symmetry.space_group_name_H-M   'P 1'
#
loop_
_entity.id
_entity.type
_entity.pdbx_description
1 polymer ?
#
loop_
_entity_poly.entity_id
_entity_poly.type
_entity_poly.pdbx_seq_one_letter_code
_entity_poly.pdbx_strand_id
1 'polypeptide(L)'
;MVTLQELRDLRLGRLGTAVAHWEQTVRKLAALAEGGDGVSAADLAARAKAAHWKGDNATVTKAFTVTTARQFTDILTEARSVHAVLRDAHTALAGHQRDLTAALARWHAENVRFDARGRAHGVVRHADNSAPDKPVAPEVLQAAAQEVAAILEAASETDRVAGRALLRHARSTHDFDETGYRSLRDADRAQGLADVNAALRLAAKGPDLTDAELQRFNLLARHHRDNPAFAEAFATRLGARGTLEFWRGLAGGPYPGPRADSARAELLAATQKYLGTTLATASHGTSPEMRAWRSGVIAAGGERVGENGPYGFQVTSALMRHGTWDSGFLNAYGGELIEFERANPRHGGPEELWATTRGQRLTYPETDSPVLANDPVNGFLEALGHNPRASLEFFTDHDHWKYLVDKAPTNAEARDWPTDRDGKTPGYAHLGHALEAATLGYPYDAVNPQVPSGTSAETTAARNSLMENVVEYYGSPSAIDRHDGIRPSLARMAAGYIDSLNYSVDDFGGSGEDNGREVLFGVERHGLHDFGRYPSAEFLRAVASEQSAYETVSAAQQLYGASAMAAQGDDAAAARHVGTHSVHMHGLLDEARSEAIGKEFADDAERRNLELEKQAAWRGFATSAVVGAGVGAGTALVTGTGIGAVLIPIAIETVGGAAETHVQTQMMDWLKANKYDNSDDAVDSLTAARGLGERQAVVPLLGWARSQGLSPGEVSTLMDQAEHRYVSGRSLNDTDDRRGH
;
A
#
# COMPACT_ATOMS: atom_id res chain seq x y z
N MET A 1 5.66 22.18 -9.38
CA MET A 1 5.85 21.00 -8.51
C MET A 1 7.21 21.16 -7.89
N VAL A 2 7.29 20.99 -6.58
CA VAL A 2 8.53 21.01 -5.80
C VAL A 2 9.41 19.84 -6.25
N THR A 3 10.66 20.13 -6.58
CA THR A 3 11.66 19.13 -6.95
C THR A 3 12.35 18.53 -5.73
N LEU A 4 12.99 17.37 -5.89
CA LEU A 4 13.79 16.76 -4.84
C LEU A 4 14.84 17.72 -4.30
N GLN A 5 15.54 18.42 -5.19
CA GLN A 5 16.57 19.36 -4.81
C GLN A 5 15.99 20.55 -4.01
N GLU A 6 14.87 21.11 -4.46
CA GLU A 6 14.22 22.23 -3.76
C GLU A 6 13.78 21.86 -2.35
N LEU A 7 13.17 20.68 -2.17
CA LEU A 7 12.73 20.23 -0.84
C LEU A 7 13.90 19.89 0.07
N ARG A 8 14.91 19.19 -0.44
CA ARG A 8 16.11 18.84 0.33
C ARG A 8 16.88 20.08 0.77
N ASP A 9 17.03 21.06 -0.11
CA ASP A 9 17.82 22.26 0.14
C ASP A 9 16.97 23.40 0.77
N LEU A 10 15.70 23.12 1.09
CA LEU A 10 14.75 24.09 1.66
C LEU A 10 15.27 24.66 2.99
N ARG A 11 15.43 25.99 3.04
CA ARG A 11 15.94 26.71 4.21
C ARG A 11 14.82 27.06 5.19
N LEU A 12 14.41 26.09 6.00
CA LEU A 12 13.34 26.25 7.00
C LEU A 12 13.61 27.38 8.01
N GLY A 13 14.87 27.68 8.35
CA GLY A 13 15.21 28.74 9.31
C GLY A 13 14.71 30.15 8.92
N ARG A 14 14.70 30.48 7.62
CA ARG A 14 14.15 31.78 7.16
C ARG A 14 12.64 31.82 7.29
N LEU A 15 11.97 30.72 6.97
CA LEU A 15 10.53 30.59 7.13
C LEU A 15 10.13 30.63 8.62
N GLY A 16 10.89 29.95 9.50
CA GLY A 16 10.71 30.03 10.95
C GLY A 16 10.89 31.46 11.50
N THR A 17 11.87 32.22 10.98
CA THR A 17 12.03 33.63 11.33
C THR A 17 10.82 34.47 10.92
N ALA A 18 10.28 34.23 9.71
CA ALA A 18 9.07 34.91 9.25
C ALA A 18 7.85 34.58 10.13
N VAL A 19 7.70 33.31 10.54
CA VAL A 19 6.66 32.88 11.50
C VAL A 19 6.77 33.67 12.80
N ALA A 20 7.95 33.73 13.41
CA ALA A 20 8.17 34.45 14.67
C ALA A 20 7.91 35.97 14.54
N HIS A 21 8.30 36.57 13.42
CA HIS A 21 8.01 37.99 13.15
C HIS A 21 6.50 38.25 13.02
N TRP A 22 5.78 37.40 12.27
CA TRP A 22 4.33 37.53 12.14
C TRP A 22 3.59 37.28 13.45
N GLU A 23 4.06 36.35 14.29
CA GLU A 23 3.56 36.18 15.64
C GLU A 23 3.70 37.48 16.47
N GLN A 24 4.85 38.14 16.38
CA GLN A 24 5.07 39.43 17.05
C GLN A 24 4.16 40.53 16.49
N THR A 25 3.97 40.59 15.17
CA THR A 25 3.04 41.51 14.51
C THR A 25 1.62 41.30 15.02
N VAL A 26 1.15 40.05 15.10
CA VAL A 26 -0.16 39.70 15.66
C VAL A 26 -0.29 40.17 17.10
N ARG A 27 0.71 39.94 17.95
CA ARG A 27 0.70 40.42 19.35
C ARG A 27 0.56 41.94 19.44
N LYS A 28 1.32 42.68 18.63
CA LYS A 28 1.27 44.15 18.61
C LYS A 28 -0.07 44.68 18.08
N LEU A 29 -0.58 44.10 16.99
CA LEU A 29 -1.87 44.47 16.42
C LEU A 29 -3.03 44.13 17.36
N ALA A 30 -2.97 43.02 18.09
CA ALA A 30 -3.96 42.69 19.11
C ALA A 30 -4.00 43.74 20.22
N ALA A 31 -2.84 44.18 20.72
CA ALA A 31 -2.78 45.25 21.71
C ALA A 31 -3.37 46.57 21.20
N LEU A 32 -3.16 46.90 19.91
CA LEU A 32 -3.73 48.11 19.29
C LEU A 32 -5.23 48.00 19.02
N ALA A 33 -5.71 46.83 18.60
CA ALA A 33 -7.10 46.62 18.21
C ALA A 33 -8.02 46.35 19.41
N GLU A 34 -7.62 45.40 20.26
CA GLU A 34 -8.42 44.81 21.33
C GLU A 34 -8.07 45.37 22.72
N GLY A 35 -6.83 45.84 22.91
CA GLY A 35 -6.37 46.51 24.14
C GLY A 35 -5.24 45.83 24.92
N GLY A 36 -4.72 46.56 25.91
CA GLY A 36 -3.57 46.24 26.77
C GLY A 36 -3.43 47.31 27.86
N ASP A 37 -2.21 47.79 28.17
CA ASP A 37 -1.97 48.85 29.17
C ASP A 37 -2.33 50.29 28.70
N GLY A 38 -2.96 50.46 27.53
CA GLY A 38 -3.23 51.75 26.90
C GLY A 38 -4.56 51.81 26.11
N VAL A 39 -4.84 52.96 25.47
CA VAL A 39 -6.08 53.19 24.68
C VAL A 39 -6.04 52.40 23.38
N SER A 40 -7.02 51.51 23.17
CA SER A 40 -7.17 50.71 21.95
C SER A 40 -8.12 51.32 20.91
N ALA A 41 -8.11 50.76 19.70
CA ALA A 41 -9.08 51.06 18.67
C ALA A 41 -10.52 50.74 19.13
N ALA A 42 -10.72 49.60 19.79
CA ALA A 42 -12.01 49.24 20.38
C ALA A 42 -12.48 50.27 21.43
N ASP A 43 -11.58 50.74 22.30
CA ASP A 43 -11.88 51.79 23.29
C ASP A 43 -12.27 53.11 22.64
N LEU A 44 -11.53 53.53 21.60
CA LEU A 44 -11.83 54.75 20.85
C LEU A 44 -13.20 54.65 20.17
N ALA A 45 -13.51 53.51 19.56
CA ALA A 45 -14.81 53.28 18.95
C ALA A 45 -15.94 53.32 19.99
N ALA A 46 -15.77 52.68 21.14
CA ALA A 46 -16.75 52.69 22.22
C ALA A 46 -16.99 54.11 22.75
N ARG A 47 -15.92 54.88 23.00
CA ARG A 47 -15.99 56.27 23.46
C ARG A 47 -16.62 57.19 22.41
N ALA A 48 -16.25 57.05 21.15
CA ALA A 48 -16.85 57.82 20.05
C ALA A 48 -18.35 57.52 19.90
N LYS A 49 -18.75 56.24 20.02
CA LYS A 49 -20.15 55.81 20.03
C LYS A 49 -20.93 56.42 21.19
N ALA A 50 -20.36 56.44 22.39
CA ALA A 50 -20.99 57.00 23.59
C ALA A 50 -21.04 58.54 23.61
N ALA A 51 -20.15 59.22 22.88
CA ALA A 51 -20.07 60.67 22.92
C ALA A 51 -21.21 61.38 22.17
N HIS A 52 -21.69 62.48 22.75
CA HIS A 52 -22.72 63.38 22.21
C HIS A 52 -22.12 64.61 21.53
N TRP A 53 -21.33 64.40 20.48
CA TRP A 53 -20.71 65.49 19.72
C TRP A 53 -21.76 66.38 19.03
N LYS A 54 -21.49 67.68 18.97
CA LYS A 54 -22.35 68.71 18.34
C LYS A 54 -21.54 69.54 17.34
N GLY A 55 -22.21 70.07 16.32
CA GLY A 55 -21.60 70.86 15.24
C GLY A 55 -21.53 70.10 13.92
N ASP A 56 -21.23 70.84 12.84
CA ASP A 56 -21.42 70.40 11.45
C ASP A 56 -20.64 69.12 11.08
N ASN A 57 -19.51 68.85 11.75
CA ASN A 57 -18.64 67.70 11.46
C ASN A 57 -18.88 66.47 12.36
N ALA A 58 -19.76 66.55 13.37
CA ALA A 58 -19.88 65.53 14.41
C ALA A 58 -20.20 64.12 13.86
N THR A 59 -21.12 64.03 12.90
CA THR A 59 -21.54 62.76 12.28
C THR A 59 -20.40 62.12 11.46
N VAL A 60 -19.69 62.92 10.67
CA VAL A 60 -18.61 62.46 9.78
C VAL A 60 -17.42 61.95 10.60
N THR A 61 -16.96 62.72 11.58
CA THR A 61 -15.81 62.32 12.41
C THR A 61 -16.12 61.08 13.25
N LYS A 62 -17.36 60.93 13.73
CA LYS A 62 -17.79 59.76 14.49
C LYS A 62 -17.79 58.50 13.63
N ALA A 63 -18.37 58.58 12.43
CA ALA A 63 -18.35 57.48 11.47
C ALA A 63 -16.91 57.11 11.07
N PHE A 64 -16.08 58.11 10.75
CA PHE A 64 -14.66 57.91 10.44
C PHE A 64 -13.94 57.16 11.57
N THR A 65 -14.09 57.61 12.83
CA THR A 65 -13.43 56.97 13.99
C THR A 65 -13.83 55.51 14.14
N VAL A 66 -15.12 55.20 13.99
CA VAL A 66 -15.62 53.83 14.10
C VAL A 66 -15.11 52.96 12.93
N THR A 67 -15.08 53.49 11.71
CA THR A 67 -14.55 52.80 10.53
C THR A 67 -13.05 52.54 10.66
N THR A 68 -12.27 53.54 11.09
CA THR A 68 -10.83 53.39 11.34
C THR A 68 -10.58 52.33 12.41
N ALA A 69 -11.35 52.33 13.50
CA ALA A 69 -11.22 51.30 14.52
C ALA A 69 -11.51 49.89 13.98
N ARG A 70 -12.48 49.74 13.08
CA ARG A 70 -12.75 48.47 12.39
C ARG A 70 -11.56 47.99 11.57
N GLN A 71 -10.86 48.90 10.87
CA GLN A 71 -9.65 48.53 10.10
C GLN A 71 -8.54 47.92 10.96
N PHE A 72 -8.46 48.24 12.26
CA PHE A 72 -7.54 47.56 13.19
C PHE A 72 -7.95 46.10 13.48
N THR A 73 -9.25 45.81 13.48
CA THR A 73 -9.75 44.43 13.58
C THR A 73 -9.49 43.66 12.29
N ASP A 74 -9.69 44.29 11.13
CA ASP A 74 -9.50 43.67 9.82
C ASP A 74 -8.00 43.32 9.60
N ILE A 75 -7.08 44.27 9.84
CA ILE A 75 -5.63 43.99 9.76
C ILE A 75 -5.17 42.93 10.77
N LEU A 76 -5.75 42.89 11.97
CA LEU A 76 -5.45 41.85 12.95
C LEU A 76 -5.91 40.47 12.46
N THR A 77 -7.07 40.40 11.82
CA THR A 77 -7.62 39.18 11.23
C THR A 77 -6.72 38.66 10.11
N GLU A 78 -6.31 39.55 9.21
CA GLU A 78 -5.38 39.21 8.13
C GLU A 78 -4.00 38.77 8.67
N ALA A 79 -3.45 39.50 9.64
CA ALA A 79 -2.16 39.15 10.26
C ALA A 79 -2.22 37.80 10.98
N ARG A 80 -3.31 37.50 11.69
CA ARG A 80 -3.56 36.18 12.30
C ARG A 80 -3.58 35.09 11.23
N SER A 81 -4.22 35.37 10.09
CA SER A 81 -4.26 34.42 8.97
C SER A 81 -2.89 34.17 8.35
N VAL A 82 -2.13 35.22 8.04
CA VAL A 82 -0.77 35.08 7.49
C VAL A 82 0.10 34.27 8.43
N HIS A 83 0.06 34.57 9.73
CA HIS A 83 0.79 33.83 10.74
C HIS A 83 0.40 32.34 10.77
N ALA A 84 -0.89 32.02 10.79
CA ALA A 84 -1.37 30.64 10.84
C ALA A 84 -0.95 29.83 9.60
N VAL A 85 -1.09 30.41 8.40
CA VAL A 85 -0.68 29.76 7.15
C VAL A 85 0.82 29.51 7.14
N LEU A 86 1.65 30.51 7.51
CA LEU A 86 3.11 30.36 7.52
C LEU A 86 3.58 29.32 8.55
N ARG A 87 2.98 29.32 9.75
CA ARG A 87 3.31 28.37 10.83
C ARG A 87 3.02 26.94 10.40
N ASP A 88 1.85 26.70 9.85
CA ASP A 88 1.41 25.37 9.44
C ASP A 88 2.22 24.89 8.22
N ALA A 89 2.46 25.78 7.24
CA ALA A 89 3.32 25.48 6.09
C ALA A 89 4.76 25.16 6.52
N HIS A 90 5.33 25.90 7.47
CA HIS A 90 6.64 25.60 8.05
C HIS A 90 6.68 24.19 8.65
N THR A 91 5.66 23.85 9.44
CA THR A 91 5.57 22.55 10.13
C THR A 91 5.45 21.40 9.12
N ALA A 92 4.56 21.55 8.13
CA ALA A 92 4.33 20.53 7.11
C ALA A 92 5.56 20.34 6.19
N LEU A 93 6.15 21.42 5.68
CA LEU A 93 7.36 21.34 4.85
C LEU A 93 8.56 20.74 5.61
N ALA A 94 8.67 21.01 6.92
CA ALA A 94 9.67 20.36 7.77
C ALA A 94 9.42 18.85 7.97
N GLY A 95 8.15 18.43 7.99
CA GLY A 95 7.77 17.02 7.91
C GLY A 95 8.26 16.39 6.61
N HIS A 96 7.81 16.92 5.48
CA HIS A 96 8.14 16.40 4.15
C HIS A 96 9.65 16.36 3.88
N GLN A 97 10.43 17.36 4.34
CA GLN A 97 11.89 17.34 4.22
C GLN A 97 12.53 16.21 5.04
N ARG A 98 12.02 15.93 6.25
CA ARG A 98 12.49 14.79 7.06
C ARG A 98 12.13 13.47 6.40
N ASP A 99 10.92 13.33 5.90
CA ASP A 99 10.45 12.11 5.22
C ASP A 99 11.29 11.85 3.96
N LEU A 100 11.54 12.89 3.15
CA LEU A 100 12.45 12.80 2.00
C LEU A 100 13.84 12.36 2.43
N THR A 101 14.41 12.98 3.48
CA THR A 101 15.75 12.63 3.96
C THR A 101 15.83 11.17 4.43
N ALA A 102 14.80 10.69 5.13
CA ALA A 102 14.71 9.31 5.58
C ALA A 102 14.56 8.33 4.42
N ALA A 103 13.71 8.63 3.43
CA ALA A 103 13.55 7.82 2.23
C ALA A 103 14.86 7.73 1.43
N LEU A 104 15.53 8.87 1.21
CA LEU A 104 16.83 8.90 0.52
C LEU A 104 17.90 8.09 1.26
N ALA A 105 17.93 8.14 2.59
CA ALA A 105 18.87 7.35 3.38
C ALA A 105 18.61 5.85 3.28
N ARG A 106 17.34 5.41 3.35
CA ARG A 106 16.94 4.01 3.17
C ARG A 106 17.33 3.49 1.79
N TRP A 107 16.88 4.17 0.73
CA TRP A 107 17.16 3.76 -0.65
C TRP A 107 18.66 3.81 -1.00
N HIS A 108 19.42 4.73 -0.41
CA HIS A 108 20.87 4.74 -0.58
C HIS A 108 21.54 3.50 0.05
N ALA A 109 21.00 2.94 1.14
CA ALA A 109 21.47 1.68 1.70
C ALA A 109 21.22 0.49 0.75
N GLU A 110 20.23 0.63 -0.14
CA GLU A 110 19.89 -0.33 -1.19
C GLU A 110 20.56 0.01 -2.56
N ASN A 111 21.61 0.83 -2.55
CA ASN A 111 22.33 1.27 -3.76
C ASN A 111 21.47 2.06 -4.77
N VAL A 112 20.35 2.63 -4.35
CA VAL A 112 19.51 3.52 -5.17
C VAL A 112 19.89 4.98 -4.93
N ARG A 113 20.02 5.74 -6.01
CA ARG A 113 20.17 7.20 -5.99
C ARG A 113 19.12 7.87 -6.84
N PHE A 114 18.96 9.16 -6.63
CA PHE A 114 17.93 9.95 -7.28
C PHE A 114 18.54 11.17 -7.96
N ASP A 115 18.02 11.51 -9.14
CA ASP A 115 18.35 12.77 -9.78
C ASP A 115 17.59 13.95 -9.13
N ALA A 116 17.87 15.18 -9.58
CA ALA A 116 17.24 16.38 -9.03
C ALA A 116 15.69 16.39 -9.17
N ARG A 117 15.12 15.59 -10.07
CA ARG A 117 13.68 15.46 -10.30
C ARG A 117 13.06 14.27 -9.56
N GLY A 118 13.84 13.51 -8.80
CA GLY A 118 13.38 12.33 -8.06
C GLY A 118 13.34 11.04 -8.89
N ARG A 119 13.99 10.99 -10.06
CA ARG A 119 14.11 9.74 -10.82
C ARG A 119 15.16 8.83 -10.19
N ALA A 120 14.75 7.62 -9.82
CA ALA A 120 15.62 6.61 -9.23
C ALA A 120 16.57 5.99 -10.28
N HIS A 121 17.80 5.71 -9.87
CA HIS A 121 18.82 5.01 -10.64
C HIS A 121 19.72 4.20 -9.71
N GLY A 122 20.13 3.00 -10.13
CA GLY A 122 21.07 2.18 -9.39
C GLY A 122 22.49 2.76 -9.44
N VAL A 123 23.26 2.56 -8.37
CA VAL A 123 24.69 2.89 -8.31
C VAL A 123 25.50 1.60 -8.37
N VAL A 124 26.45 1.55 -9.29
CA VAL A 124 27.48 0.50 -9.34
C VAL A 124 28.74 1.06 -8.68
N ARG A 125 29.22 0.49 -7.56
CA ARG A 125 30.57 0.79 -7.09
C ARG A 125 31.53 -0.21 -7.74
N HIS A 126 32.57 0.32 -8.39
CA HIS A 126 33.73 -0.48 -8.74
C HIS A 126 34.73 -0.39 -7.58
N ALA A 127 34.64 -1.32 -6.63
CA ALA A 127 35.74 -1.57 -5.71
C ALA A 127 36.69 -2.56 -6.40
N ASP A 128 37.98 -2.18 -6.48
CA ASP A 128 39.15 -3.06 -6.70
C ASP A 128 38.83 -4.52 -7.04
N ASN A 129 38.85 -4.84 -8.35
CA ASN A 129 38.89 -6.18 -8.99
C ASN A 129 38.10 -7.34 -8.34
N SER A 130 37.12 -7.01 -7.51
CA SER A 130 36.10 -7.88 -6.95
C SER A 130 34.88 -7.73 -7.86
N ALA A 131 34.12 -8.79 -8.08
CA ALA A 131 33.02 -8.87 -9.05
C ALA A 131 32.15 -7.58 -9.12
N PRO A 132 31.64 -7.18 -10.31
CA PRO A 132 30.83 -5.98 -10.44
C PRO A 132 29.62 -6.03 -9.50
N ASP A 133 29.35 -4.92 -8.80
CA ASP A 133 28.13 -4.75 -7.99
C ASP A 133 26.89 -5.07 -8.83
N LYS A 134 25.96 -5.84 -8.25
CA LYS A 134 24.70 -6.20 -8.90
C LYS A 134 23.92 -4.93 -9.27
N PRO A 135 23.33 -4.83 -10.49
CA PRO A 135 22.47 -3.71 -10.82
C PRO A 135 21.21 -3.75 -9.95
N VAL A 136 20.65 -2.58 -9.59
CA VAL A 136 19.40 -2.55 -8.83
C VAL A 136 18.24 -2.99 -9.70
N ALA A 137 17.35 -3.84 -9.18
CA ALA A 137 16.18 -4.33 -9.89
C ALA A 137 15.22 -3.17 -10.29
N PRO A 138 14.61 -3.20 -11.49
CA PRO A 138 13.67 -2.17 -11.95
C PRO A 138 12.50 -1.92 -11.00
N GLU A 139 12.01 -2.97 -10.32
CA GLU A 139 10.90 -2.91 -9.38
C GLU A 139 11.30 -2.12 -8.13
N VAL A 140 12.51 -2.33 -7.63
CA VAL A 140 13.12 -1.56 -6.53
C VAL A 140 13.26 -0.09 -6.94
N LEU A 141 13.73 0.18 -8.16
CA LEU A 141 13.82 1.54 -8.69
C LEU A 141 12.44 2.21 -8.82
N GLN A 142 11.42 1.44 -9.22
CA GLN A 142 10.05 1.92 -9.34
C GLN A 142 9.43 2.24 -7.98
N ALA A 143 9.55 1.33 -7.00
CA ALA A 143 9.09 1.55 -5.63
C ALA A 143 9.76 2.79 -5.02
N ALA A 144 11.08 2.92 -5.20
CA ALA A 144 11.85 4.08 -4.75
C ALA A 144 11.37 5.39 -5.40
N ALA A 145 11.16 5.38 -6.72
CA ALA A 145 10.65 6.54 -7.45
C ALA A 145 9.23 6.91 -7.01
N GLN A 146 8.37 5.93 -6.73
CA GLN A 146 7.00 6.14 -6.25
C GLN A 146 6.99 6.78 -4.86
N GLU A 147 7.81 6.30 -3.93
CA GLU A 147 7.89 6.86 -2.57
C GLU A 147 8.31 8.34 -2.62
N VAL A 148 9.40 8.63 -3.34
CA VAL A 148 9.91 9.99 -3.48
C VAL A 148 8.88 10.88 -4.18
N ALA A 149 8.22 10.39 -5.23
CA ALA A 149 7.18 11.15 -5.92
C ALA A 149 6.00 11.49 -5.00
N ALA A 150 5.58 10.58 -4.12
CA ALA A 150 4.52 10.82 -3.14
C ALA A 150 4.89 11.95 -2.15
N ILE A 151 6.12 11.93 -1.62
CA ILE A 151 6.61 12.97 -0.71
C ILE A 151 6.68 14.33 -1.42
N LEU A 152 7.19 14.36 -2.65
CA LEU A 152 7.26 15.60 -3.44
C LEU A 152 5.89 16.15 -3.82
N GLU A 153 4.91 15.28 -4.05
CA GLU A 153 3.53 15.69 -4.28
C GLU A 153 2.93 16.35 -3.04
N ALA A 154 3.08 15.73 -1.87
CA ALA A 154 2.58 16.28 -0.60
C ALA A 154 3.24 17.63 -0.25
N ALA A 155 4.54 17.76 -0.50
CA ALA A 155 5.26 19.04 -0.36
C ALA A 155 4.76 20.10 -1.36
N SER A 156 4.54 19.70 -2.62
CA SER A 156 4.00 20.58 -3.66
C SER A 156 2.61 21.09 -3.33
N GLU A 157 1.79 20.26 -2.71
CA GLU A 157 0.45 20.62 -2.28
C GLU A 157 0.48 21.64 -1.13
N THR A 158 1.33 21.40 -0.14
CA THR A 158 1.58 22.32 0.98
C THR A 158 2.00 23.71 0.46
N ASP A 159 2.96 23.74 -0.47
CA ASP A 159 3.42 24.98 -1.11
C ASP A 159 2.31 25.68 -1.91
N ARG A 160 1.57 24.93 -2.73
CA ARG A 160 0.45 25.46 -3.52
C ARG A 160 -0.62 26.12 -2.64
N VAL A 161 -1.05 25.43 -1.57
CA VAL A 161 -2.10 25.95 -0.67
C VAL A 161 -1.59 27.19 0.05
N ALA A 162 -0.38 27.15 0.61
CA ALA A 162 0.20 28.28 1.34
C ALA A 162 0.40 29.49 0.42
N GLY A 163 1.01 29.27 -0.76
CA GLY A 163 1.25 30.31 -1.75
C GLY A 163 -0.04 30.99 -2.21
N ARG A 164 -1.09 30.23 -2.53
CA ARG A 164 -2.38 30.80 -2.93
C ARG A 164 -3.07 31.54 -1.80
N ALA A 165 -2.96 31.06 -0.56
CA ALA A 165 -3.51 31.73 0.62
C ALA A 165 -2.82 33.08 0.89
N LEU A 166 -1.48 33.12 0.81
CA LEU A 166 -0.70 34.35 0.99
C LEU A 166 -0.90 35.34 -0.14
N LEU A 167 -0.96 34.86 -1.40
CA LEU A 167 -1.24 35.70 -2.55
C LEU A 167 -2.63 36.34 -2.48
N ARG A 168 -3.61 35.67 -1.86
CA ARG A 168 -4.95 36.23 -1.65
C ARG A 168 -4.89 37.49 -0.79
N HIS A 169 -4.20 37.42 0.36
CA HIS A 169 -3.99 38.56 1.25
C HIS A 169 -3.28 39.71 0.54
N ALA A 170 -2.33 39.39 -0.34
CA ALA A 170 -1.60 40.39 -1.13
C ALA A 170 -2.38 41.01 -2.32
N ARG A 171 -3.66 40.63 -2.58
CA ARG A 171 -4.40 41.12 -3.77
C ARG A 171 -4.85 42.56 -3.65
N SER A 172 -5.21 43.01 -2.46
CA SER A 172 -5.72 44.36 -2.22
C SER A 172 -4.58 45.28 -1.82
N THR A 173 -4.52 46.45 -2.43
CA THR A 173 -3.55 47.50 -2.07
C THR A 173 -4.10 48.49 -1.06
N HIS A 174 -5.40 48.49 -0.80
CA HIS A 174 -6.08 49.54 -0.04
C HIS A 174 -7.02 49.02 1.06
N ASP A 175 -7.36 47.72 1.08
CA ASP A 175 -8.30 47.13 2.02
C ASP A 175 -7.73 45.85 2.63
N PHE A 176 -7.87 45.69 3.95
CA PHE A 176 -7.52 44.46 4.66
C PHE A 176 -8.62 43.40 4.52
N ASP A 177 -8.24 42.12 4.46
CA ASP A 177 -9.19 41.02 4.36
C ASP A 177 -9.90 40.78 5.70
N GLU A 178 -11.20 41.08 5.75
CA GLU A 178 -12.05 40.79 6.91
C GLU A 178 -12.27 39.28 7.13
N THR A 179 -11.84 38.43 6.18
CA THR A 179 -11.96 36.97 6.22
C THR A 179 -10.60 36.27 6.19
N GLY A 180 -10.09 35.94 7.38
CA GLY A 180 -8.86 35.18 7.56
C GLY A 180 -9.02 33.66 7.52
N TYR A 181 -7.92 32.95 7.29
CA TYR A 181 -7.78 31.52 7.52
C TYR A 181 -7.26 31.24 8.93
N ARG A 182 -7.81 30.22 9.59
CA ARG A 182 -7.34 29.79 10.92
C ARG A 182 -6.17 28.81 10.89
N SER A 183 -5.95 28.18 9.74
CA SER A 183 -4.91 27.17 9.50
C SER A 183 -4.68 26.97 8.01
N LEU A 184 -3.64 26.23 7.65
CA LEU A 184 -3.44 25.79 6.27
C LEU A 184 -4.59 24.89 5.79
N ARG A 185 -5.15 24.06 6.67
CA ARG A 185 -6.32 23.20 6.36
C ARG A 185 -7.59 24.01 6.07
N ASP A 186 -7.80 25.10 6.80
CA ASP A 186 -8.92 26.03 6.56
C ASP A 186 -8.75 26.76 5.20
N ALA A 187 -7.50 27.12 4.87
CA ALA A 187 -7.16 27.70 3.59
C ALA A 187 -7.39 26.72 2.42
N ASP A 188 -6.95 25.46 2.57
CA ASP A 188 -7.20 24.43 1.57
C ASP A 188 -8.71 24.22 1.37
N ARG A 189 -9.46 24.02 2.45
CA ARG A 189 -10.93 23.89 2.40
C ARG A 189 -11.59 25.01 1.60
N ALA A 190 -11.21 26.27 1.85
CA ALA A 190 -11.76 27.43 1.14
C ALA A 190 -11.35 27.46 -0.34
N GLN A 191 -10.12 27.07 -0.67
CA GLN A 191 -9.64 26.96 -2.04
C GLN A 191 -10.41 25.90 -2.84
N GLY A 192 -10.68 24.75 -2.23
CA GLY A 192 -11.53 23.71 -2.81
C GLY A 192 -12.93 24.23 -3.16
N LEU A 193 -13.61 24.88 -2.21
CA LEU A 193 -14.93 25.47 -2.47
C LEU A 193 -14.92 26.55 -3.56
N ALA A 194 -13.84 27.30 -3.71
CA ALA A 194 -13.70 28.29 -4.78
C ALA A 194 -13.55 27.63 -6.17
N ASP A 195 -12.92 26.47 -6.23
CA ASP A 195 -12.57 25.79 -7.48
C ASP A 195 -13.61 24.78 -7.95
N VAL A 196 -14.51 24.32 -7.06
CA VAL A 196 -15.53 23.32 -7.39
C VAL A 196 -16.41 23.72 -8.58
N ASN A 197 -16.73 25.01 -8.71
CA ASN A 197 -17.51 25.53 -9.84
C ASN A 197 -16.75 25.45 -11.17
N ALA A 198 -15.42 25.54 -11.15
CA ALA A 198 -14.61 25.33 -12.36
C ALA A 198 -14.62 23.85 -12.77
N ALA A 199 -14.44 22.95 -11.80
CA ALA A 199 -14.50 21.51 -12.04
C ALA A 199 -15.88 21.07 -12.56
N LEU A 200 -16.97 21.54 -11.97
CA LEU A 200 -18.33 21.22 -12.41
C LEU A 200 -18.67 21.79 -13.80
N ARG A 201 -18.17 22.99 -14.14
CA ARG A 201 -18.33 23.54 -15.50
C ARG A 201 -17.60 22.72 -16.55
N LEU A 202 -16.45 22.15 -16.20
CA LEU A 202 -15.74 21.21 -17.08
C LEU A 202 -16.51 19.89 -17.18
N ALA A 203 -16.95 19.35 -16.04
CA ALA A 203 -17.69 18.09 -15.99
C ALA A 203 -19.02 18.15 -16.77
N ALA A 204 -19.72 19.29 -16.75
CA ALA A 204 -20.96 19.51 -17.49
C ALA A 204 -20.81 19.40 -19.02
N LYS A 205 -19.59 19.46 -19.57
CA LYS A 205 -19.32 19.22 -20.99
C LYS A 205 -19.27 17.73 -21.34
N GLY A 206 -19.11 16.85 -20.35
CA GLY A 206 -19.07 15.40 -20.54
C GLY A 206 -18.12 14.96 -21.65
N PRO A 207 -18.60 14.20 -22.67
CA PRO A 207 -17.75 13.70 -23.76
C PRO A 207 -17.14 14.82 -24.63
N ASP A 208 -17.68 16.03 -24.62
CA ASP A 208 -17.20 17.16 -25.45
C ASP A 208 -15.95 17.85 -24.87
N LEU A 209 -15.42 17.36 -23.74
CA LEU A 209 -14.18 17.85 -23.15
C LEU A 209 -13.00 17.63 -24.10
N THR A 210 -12.38 18.73 -24.57
CA THR A 210 -11.10 18.68 -25.30
C THR A 210 -9.97 18.17 -24.43
N ASP A 211 -8.86 17.70 -25.01
CA ASP A 211 -7.71 17.19 -24.25
C ASP A 211 -7.13 18.24 -23.29
N ALA A 212 -7.05 19.50 -23.73
CA ALA A 212 -6.60 20.61 -22.89
C ALA A 212 -7.57 20.91 -21.74
N GLU A 213 -8.86 20.69 -21.92
CA GLU A 213 -9.86 20.85 -20.86
C GLU A 213 -9.90 19.67 -19.91
N LEU A 214 -9.72 18.45 -20.41
CA LEU A 214 -9.56 17.25 -19.58
C LEU A 214 -8.28 17.33 -18.74
N GLN A 215 -7.19 17.83 -19.30
CA GLN A 215 -5.97 18.12 -18.55
C GLN A 215 -6.22 19.15 -17.44
N ARG A 216 -7.01 20.21 -17.72
CA ARG A 216 -7.42 21.19 -16.70
C ARG A 216 -8.31 20.57 -15.62
N PHE A 217 -9.23 19.70 -15.99
CA PHE A 217 -10.05 18.95 -15.04
C PHE A 217 -9.17 18.07 -14.14
N ASN A 218 -8.23 17.32 -14.72
CA ASN A 218 -7.30 16.47 -14.00
C ASN A 218 -6.43 17.27 -13.03
N LEU A 219 -5.98 18.47 -13.40
CA LEU A 219 -5.26 19.35 -12.49
C LEU A 219 -6.11 19.78 -11.29
N LEU A 220 -7.37 20.16 -11.52
CA LEU A 220 -8.29 20.53 -10.44
C LEU A 220 -8.59 19.36 -9.52
N ALA A 221 -8.95 18.20 -10.09
CA ALA A 221 -9.23 16.99 -9.33
C ALA A 221 -7.99 16.53 -8.55
N ARG A 222 -6.80 16.53 -9.17
CA ARG A 222 -5.54 16.23 -8.49
C ARG A 222 -5.30 17.16 -7.31
N HIS A 223 -5.43 18.48 -7.50
CA HIS A 223 -5.12 19.46 -6.46
C HIS A 223 -6.06 19.43 -5.25
N HIS A 224 -7.26 18.87 -5.40
CA HIS A 224 -8.30 18.85 -4.38
C HIS A 224 -8.80 17.44 -4.05
N ARG A 225 -8.07 16.40 -4.46
CA ARG A 225 -8.48 14.99 -4.33
C ARG A 225 -8.75 14.57 -2.88
N ASP A 226 -8.04 15.17 -1.94
CA ASP A 226 -8.05 14.92 -0.50
C ASP A 226 -8.70 16.08 0.29
N ASN A 227 -9.26 17.07 -0.42
CA ASN A 227 -10.00 18.18 0.18
C ASN A 227 -11.48 17.79 0.38
N PRO A 228 -11.94 17.54 1.62
CA PRO A 228 -13.29 17.01 1.83
C PRO A 228 -14.39 17.96 1.38
N ALA A 229 -14.17 19.28 1.47
CA ALA A 229 -15.17 20.26 1.07
C ALA A 229 -15.30 20.37 -0.46
N PHE A 230 -14.20 20.25 -1.21
CA PHE A 230 -14.26 20.13 -2.66
C PHE A 230 -14.93 18.82 -3.06
N ALA A 231 -14.45 17.70 -2.51
CA ALA A 231 -14.89 16.36 -2.85
C ALA A 231 -16.39 16.18 -2.63
N GLU A 232 -16.89 16.53 -1.44
CA GLU A 232 -18.31 16.48 -1.10
C GLU A 232 -19.15 17.41 -1.99
N ALA A 233 -18.73 18.67 -2.16
CA ALA A 233 -19.46 19.62 -3.00
C ALA A 233 -19.48 19.20 -4.47
N PHE A 234 -18.42 18.57 -4.97
CA PHE A 234 -18.34 18.05 -6.33
C PHE A 234 -19.28 16.85 -6.52
N ALA A 235 -19.16 15.83 -5.66
CA ALA A 235 -19.94 14.60 -5.73
C ALA A 235 -21.44 14.86 -5.58
N THR A 236 -21.85 15.63 -4.56
CA THR A 236 -23.27 15.93 -4.30
C THR A 236 -23.92 16.74 -5.41
N ARG A 237 -23.20 17.70 -6.01
CA ARG A 237 -23.74 18.55 -7.08
C ARG A 237 -23.80 17.86 -8.43
N LEU A 238 -22.90 16.90 -8.67
CA LEU A 238 -23.00 16.02 -9.83
C LEU A 238 -24.11 14.96 -9.62
N GLY A 239 -24.33 14.55 -8.37
CA GLY A 239 -25.29 13.52 -7.99
C GLY A 239 -24.80 12.11 -8.35
N ALA A 240 -25.44 11.09 -7.78
CA ALA A 240 -25.05 9.69 -8.02
C ALA A 240 -25.06 9.33 -9.51
N ARG A 241 -26.22 9.48 -10.16
CA ARG A 241 -26.39 9.19 -11.59
C ARG A 241 -25.50 10.06 -12.48
N GLY A 242 -25.41 11.36 -12.20
CA GLY A 242 -24.55 12.26 -12.97
C GLY A 242 -23.06 11.89 -12.86
N THR A 243 -22.63 11.31 -11.73
CA THR A 243 -21.26 10.81 -11.55
C THR A 243 -20.98 9.66 -12.51
N LEU A 244 -21.90 8.71 -12.59
CA LEU A 244 -21.78 7.55 -13.49
C LEU A 244 -21.86 7.98 -14.96
N GLU A 245 -22.80 8.85 -15.31
CA GLU A 245 -22.95 9.39 -16.66
C GLU A 245 -21.72 10.19 -17.10
N PHE A 246 -21.10 10.95 -16.20
CA PHE A 246 -19.88 11.71 -16.48
C PHE A 246 -18.71 10.79 -16.83
N TRP A 247 -18.42 9.78 -16.02
CA TRP A 247 -17.33 8.84 -16.31
C TRP A 247 -17.61 8.03 -17.58
N ARG A 248 -18.81 7.47 -17.70
CA ARG A 248 -19.23 6.70 -18.88
C ARG A 248 -19.13 7.54 -20.15
N GLY A 249 -19.50 8.81 -20.10
CA GLY A 249 -19.37 9.73 -21.24
C GLY A 249 -17.91 9.94 -21.67
N LEU A 250 -17.01 10.14 -20.71
CA LEU A 250 -15.58 10.33 -21.00
C LEU A 250 -14.88 9.07 -21.54
N ALA A 251 -15.29 7.90 -21.04
CA ALA A 251 -14.69 6.61 -21.38
C ALA A 251 -15.14 6.03 -22.74
N GLY A 252 -15.96 6.77 -23.52
CA GLY A 252 -16.39 6.37 -24.87
C GLY A 252 -17.91 6.27 -25.06
N GLY A 253 -18.70 6.39 -23.99
CA GLY A 253 -20.17 6.39 -24.07
C GLY A 253 -20.75 5.08 -24.63
N PRO A 254 -21.69 5.11 -25.59
CA PRO A 254 -22.17 3.91 -26.28
C PRO A 254 -21.20 3.39 -27.37
N TYR A 255 -20.11 4.11 -27.66
CA TYR A 255 -19.14 3.80 -28.71
C TYR A 255 -17.83 3.25 -28.15
N PRO A 256 -16.93 2.73 -29.00
CA PRO A 256 -15.61 2.33 -28.56
C PRO A 256 -14.82 3.49 -27.94
N GLY A 257 -14.18 3.24 -26.80
CA GLY A 257 -13.32 4.23 -26.15
C GLY A 257 -12.04 4.53 -26.96
N PRO A 258 -11.26 5.56 -26.58
CA PRO A 258 -9.99 5.86 -27.24
C PRO A 258 -9.02 4.67 -27.28
N ARG A 259 -8.16 4.62 -28.31
CA ARG A 259 -7.10 3.59 -28.42
C ARG A 259 -6.15 3.67 -27.22
N ALA A 260 -5.67 2.51 -26.76
CA ALA A 260 -4.80 2.35 -25.60
C ALA A 260 -3.58 3.29 -25.60
N ASP A 261 -2.95 3.41 -26.77
CA ASP A 261 -1.71 4.13 -27.02
C ASP A 261 -1.93 5.63 -27.31
N SER A 262 -3.17 6.11 -27.21
CA SER A 262 -3.47 7.51 -27.48
C SER A 262 -3.18 8.40 -26.26
N ALA A 263 -2.73 9.64 -26.52
CA ALA A 263 -2.59 10.66 -25.47
C ALA A 263 -3.91 10.90 -24.69
N ARG A 264 -5.07 10.67 -25.34
CA ARG A 264 -6.37 10.72 -24.69
C ARG A 264 -6.53 9.62 -23.63
N ALA A 265 -6.06 8.40 -23.89
CA ALA A 265 -6.14 7.30 -22.93
C ALA A 265 -5.29 7.58 -21.68
N GLU A 266 -4.11 8.20 -21.82
CA GLU A 266 -3.30 8.66 -20.68
C GLU A 266 -4.04 9.72 -19.84
N LEU A 267 -4.70 10.68 -20.51
CA LEU A 267 -5.53 11.67 -19.82
C LEU A 267 -6.73 11.02 -19.11
N LEU A 268 -7.33 9.99 -19.68
CA LEU A 268 -8.43 9.25 -19.06
C LEU A 268 -7.95 8.41 -17.87
N ALA A 269 -6.76 7.79 -17.93
CA ALA A 269 -6.15 7.13 -16.78
C ALA A 269 -5.93 8.12 -15.62
N ALA A 270 -5.39 9.30 -15.92
CA ALA A 270 -5.26 10.38 -14.94
C ALA A 270 -6.63 10.82 -14.40
N THR A 271 -7.65 10.89 -15.27
CA THR A 271 -9.02 11.24 -14.87
C THR A 271 -9.59 10.20 -13.91
N GLN A 272 -9.50 8.92 -14.25
CA GLN A 272 -9.97 7.81 -13.41
C GLN A 272 -9.31 7.85 -12.03
N LYS A 273 -7.99 8.04 -11.97
CA LYS A 273 -7.24 8.17 -10.72
C LYS A 273 -7.69 9.36 -9.88
N TYR A 274 -7.71 10.56 -10.45
CA TYR A 274 -8.00 11.77 -9.67
C TYR A 274 -9.49 11.93 -9.35
N LEU A 275 -10.38 11.50 -10.24
CA LEU A 275 -11.81 11.43 -9.96
C LEU A 275 -12.10 10.37 -8.91
N GLY A 276 -11.58 9.16 -9.07
CA GLY A 276 -11.74 8.06 -8.11
C GLY A 276 -11.29 8.45 -6.70
N THR A 277 -10.08 9.00 -6.56
CA THR A 277 -9.59 9.50 -5.27
C THR A 277 -10.41 10.65 -4.70
N THR A 278 -10.91 11.57 -5.53
CA THR A 278 -11.84 12.63 -5.08
C THR A 278 -13.15 12.03 -4.54
N LEU A 279 -13.73 11.04 -5.23
CA LEU A 279 -14.95 10.38 -4.80
C LEU A 279 -14.74 9.51 -3.55
N ALA A 280 -13.58 8.86 -3.43
CA ALA A 280 -13.16 8.15 -2.24
C ALA A 280 -13.17 9.10 -1.03
N THR A 281 -12.53 10.27 -1.14
CA THR A 281 -12.59 11.32 -0.11
C THR A 281 -14.01 11.77 0.19
N ALA A 282 -14.85 11.97 -0.85
CA ALA A 282 -16.24 12.37 -0.67
C ALA A 282 -17.06 11.33 0.11
N SER A 283 -16.80 10.04 -0.10
CA SER A 283 -17.57 8.94 0.50
C SER A 283 -17.57 8.94 2.03
N HIS A 284 -16.55 9.52 2.67
CA HIS A 284 -16.46 9.73 4.13
C HIS A 284 -17.38 10.84 4.65
N GLY A 285 -17.98 11.63 3.76
CA GLY A 285 -18.87 12.74 4.10
C GLY A 285 -20.15 12.29 4.82
N THR A 286 -20.49 12.98 5.91
CA THR A 286 -21.62 12.63 6.78
C THR A 286 -22.84 13.54 6.59
N SER A 287 -22.86 14.38 5.56
CA SER A 287 -24.04 15.21 5.26
C SER A 287 -25.21 14.36 4.75
N PRO A 288 -26.47 14.83 4.90
CA PRO A 288 -27.62 14.19 4.26
C PRO A 288 -27.44 13.98 2.76
N GLU A 289 -26.84 14.94 2.07
CA GLU A 289 -26.59 14.92 0.64
C GLU A 289 -25.56 13.85 0.26
N MET A 290 -24.49 13.68 1.05
CA MET A 290 -23.52 12.60 0.81
C MET A 290 -24.09 11.22 1.12
N ARG A 291 -24.95 11.08 2.13
CA ARG A 291 -25.69 9.82 2.36
C ARG A 291 -26.58 9.49 1.17
N ALA A 292 -27.33 10.47 0.68
CA ALA A 292 -28.18 10.31 -0.50
C ALA A 292 -27.36 9.98 -1.76
N TRP A 293 -26.19 10.59 -1.93
CA TRP A 293 -25.27 10.26 -3.02
C TRP A 293 -24.79 8.80 -2.93
N ARG A 294 -24.32 8.34 -1.75
CA ARG A 294 -23.86 6.96 -1.54
C ARG A 294 -24.96 5.94 -1.84
N SER A 295 -26.14 6.12 -1.24
CA SER A 295 -27.29 5.25 -1.50
C SER A 295 -27.73 5.29 -2.97
N GLY A 296 -27.68 6.47 -3.60
CA GLY A 296 -28.01 6.61 -5.02
C GLY A 296 -27.02 5.90 -5.95
N VAL A 297 -25.72 5.87 -5.61
CA VAL A 297 -24.70 5.15 -6.40
C VAL A 297 -24.94 3.64 -6.30
N ILE A 298 -25.21 3.13 -5.10
CA ILE A 298 -25.54 1.72 -4.87
C ILE A 298 -26.82 1.33 -5.61
N ALA A 299 -27.90 2.11 -5.46
CA ALA A 299 -29.17 1.84 -6.12
C ALA A 299 -29.06 1.86 -7.66
N ALA A 300 -28.20 2.73 -8.21
CA ALA A 300 -27.92 2.77 -9.65
C ALA A 300 -27.05 1.60 -10.13
N GLY A 301 -26.49 0.78 -9.23
CA GLY A 301 -25.57 -0.31 -9.54
C GLY A 301 -26.14 -1.31 -10.54
N GLY A 302 -27.35 -1.81 -10.28
CA GLY A 302 -28.05 -2.75 -11.17
C GLY A 302 -28.74 -2.09 -12.37
N GLU A 303 -28.70 -0.76 -12.48
CA GLU A 303 -29.30 -0.02 -13.60
C GLU A 303 -28.28 0.21 -14.73
N ARG A 304 -28.76 0.29 -15.97
CA ARG A 304 -27.91 0.65 -17.11
C ARG A 304 -27.67 2.16 -17.16
N VAL A 305 -26.41 2.55 -17.30
CA VAL A 305 -25.99 3.95 -17.43
C VAL A 305 -26.12 4.40 -18.89
N GLY A 306 -27.30 4.94 -19.22
CA GLY A 306 -27.70 5.32 -20.57
C GLY A 306 -28.29 4.17 -21.38
N GLU A 307 -28.85 4.48 -22.55
CA GLU A 307 -29.47 3.49 -23.44
C GLU A 307 -28.45 2.46 -23.91
N ASN A 308 -28.68 1.17 -23.60
CA ASN A 308 -27.76 0.05 -23.87
C ASN A 308 -26.34 0.24 -23.29
N GLY A 309 -26.20 1.01 -22.21
CA GLY A 309 -24.93 1.23 -21.53
C GLY A 309 -24.53 0.11 -20.57
N PRO A 310 -23.31 0.20 -19.99
CA PRO A 310 -22.88 -0.68 -18.92
C PRO A 310 -23.75 -0.50 -17.68
N TYR A 311 -23.77 -1.50 -16.79
CA TYR A 311 -24.40 -1.37 -15.49
C TYR A 311 -23.65 -0.37 -14.60
N GLY A 312 -24.37 0.28 -13.68
CA GLY A 312 -23.79 1.21 -12.73
C GLY A 312 -22.68 0.58 -11.87
N PHE A 313 -22.78 -0.71 -11.58
CA PHE A 313 -21.71 -1.47 -10.91
C PHE A 313 -20.41 -1.44 -11.72
N GLN A 314 -20.46 -1.64 -13.04
CA GLN A 314 -19.27 -1.62 -13.90
C GLN A 314 -18.60 -0.23 -13.89
N VAL A 315 -19.42 0.83 -13.96
CA VAL A 315 -18.94 2.21 -13.96
C VAL A 315 -18.37 2.61 -12.61
N THR A 316 -19.03 2.24 -11.52
CA THR A 316 -18.61 2.57 -10.15
C THR A 316 -17.34 1.82 -9.79
N SER A 317 -17.28 0.50 -10.01
CA SER A 317 -16.09 -0.30 -9.73
C SER A 317 -14.86 0.17 -10.51
N ALA A 318 -15.03 0.67 -11.74
CA ALA A 318 -13.93 1.30 -12.45
C ALA A 318 -13.39 2.55 -11.71
N LEU A 319 -14.26 3.39 -11.16
CA LEU A 319 -13.86 4.58 -10.40
C LEU A 319 -13.28 4.26 -9.01
N MET A 320 -13.68 3.14 -8.41
CA MET A 320 -13.26 2.77 -7.06
C MET A 320 -11.83 2.22 -6.95
N ARG A 321 -11.19 1.89 -8.07
CA ARG A 321 -9.82 1.33 -8.13
C ARG A 321 -8.73 2.18 -7.48
N HIS A 322 -9.04 3.42 -7.09
CA HIS A 322 -8.07 4.32 -6.48
C HIS A 322 -8.67 5.03 -5.27
N GLY A 323 -7.81 5.27 -4.28
CA GLY A 323 -8.15 5.99 -3.06
C GLY A 323 -8.73 5.10 -1.96
N THR A 324 -8.88 5.71 -0.78
CA THR A 324 -9.38 5.05 0.43
C THR A 324 -10.85 5.44 0.62
N TRP A 325 -11.76 4.51 0.38
CA TRP A 325 -13.20 4.72 0.42
C TRP A 325 -13.76 4.45 1.83
N ASP A 326 -14.93 5.01 2.12
CA ASP A 326 -15.67 4.74 3.34
C ASP A 326 -15.99 3.23 3.45
N SER A 327 -15.62 2.60 4.58
CA SER A 327 -15.78 1.16 4.76
C SER A 327 -17.24 0.72 4.75
N GLY A 328 -18.15 1.53 5.31
CA GLY A 328 -19.58 1.26 5.27
C GLY A 328 -20.14 1.28 3.85
N PHE A 329 -19.70 2.25 3.03
CA PHE A 329 -20.03 2.29 1.61
C PHE A 329 -19.52 1.08 0.84
N LEU A 330 -18.25 0.68 1.01
CA LEU A 330 -17.68 -0.48 0.32
C LEU A 330 -18.42 -1.78 0.67
N ASN A 331 -18.70 -2.03 1.95
CA ASN A 331 -19.43 -3.23 2.37
C ASN A 331 -20.86 -3.25 1.82
N ALA A 332 -21.60 -2.14 1.92
CA ALA A 332 -22.95 -2.06 1.38
C ALA A 332 -22.97 -2.22 -0.16
N TYR A 333 -22.03 -1.60 -0.86
CA TYR A 333 -21.89 -1.74 -2.31
C TYR A 333 -21.55 -3.19 -2.72
N GLY A 334 -20.59 -3.82 -2.01
CA GLY A 334 -20.15 -5.19 -2.30
C GLY A 334 -21.26 -6.22 -2.10
N GLY A 335 -22.04 -6.08 -1.02
CA GLY A 335 -23.20 -6.94 -0.77
C GLY A 335 -24.23 -6.85 -1.91
N GLU A 336 -24.63 -5.63 -2.28
CA GLU A 336 -25.59 -5.40 -3.38
C GLU A 336 -25.06 -5.87 -4.74
N LEU A 337 -23.75 -5.76 -4.98
CA LEU A 337 -23.11 -6.30 -6.17
C LEU A 337 -23.22 -7.83 -6.25
N ILE A 338 -22.88 -8.53 -5.15
CA ILE A 338 -22.98 -10.00 -5.08
C ILE A 338 -24.44 -10.45 -5.21
N GLU A 339 -25.36 -9.79 -4.50
CA GLU A 339 -26.79 -10.09 -4.60
C GLU A 339 -27.31 -9.91 -6.03
N PHE A 340 -26.87 -8.85 -6.73
CA PHE A 340 -27.21 -8.64 -8.13
C PHE A 340 -26.69 -9.74 -9.05
N GLU A 341 -25.43 -10.18 -8.90
CA GLU A 341 -24.91 -11.33 -9.68
C GLU A 341 -25.74 -12.59 -9.43
N ARG A 342 -26.02 -12.91 -8.17
CA ARG A 342 -26.80 -14.09 -7.76
C ARG A 342 -28.24 -14.06 -8.27
N ALA A 343 -28.86 -12.88 -8.33
CA ALA A 343 -30.23 -12.72 -8.81
C ALA A 343 -30.38 -12.83 -10.33
N ASN A 344 -29.27 -12.78 -11.08
CA ASN A 344 -29.27 -12.74 -12.56
C ASN A 344 -28.56 -13.95 -13.22
N PRO A 345 -28.85 -15.22 -12.82
CA PRO A 345 -28.13 -16.39 -13.34
C PRO A 345 -28.48 -16.74 -14.80
N ARG A 346 -29.53 -16.12 -15.38
CA ARG A 346 -30.03 -16.42 -16.72
C ARG A 346 -29.14 -15.91 -17.86
N HIS A 347 -28.11 -15.15 -17.54
CA HIS A 347 -27.14 -14.56 -18.49
C HIS A 347 -25.86 -15.39 -18.59
N GLY A 348 -25.94 -16.73 -18.61
CA GLY A 348 -24.76 -17.59 -18.81
C GLY A 348 -23.65 -17.46 -17.76
N GLY A 349 -23.93 -16.85 -16.60
CA GLY A 349 -22.96 -16.57 -15.54
C GLY A 349 -22.42 -15.13 -15.56
N PRO A 350 -21.48 -14.78 -14.66
CA PRO A 350 -20.89 -13.45 -14.60
C PRO A 350 -20.25 -12.99 -15.92
N GLU A 351 -19.66 -13.89 -16.71
CA GLU A 351 -19.02 -13.54 -17.98
C GLU A 351 -20.02 -12.90 -18.98
N GLU A 352 -21.17 -13.53 -19.21
CA GLU A 352 -22.18 -12.98 -20.13
C GLU A 352 -23.01 -11.86 -19.47
N LEU A 353 -23.19 -11.87 -18.14
CA LEU A 353 -23.83 -10.75 -17.42
C LEU A 353 -23.08 -9.43 -17.59
N TRP A 354 -21.74 -9.48 -17.49
CA TRP A 354 -20.87 -8.29 -17.56
C TRP A 354 -20.33 -8.00 -18.95
N ALA A 355 -20.70 -8.82 -19.94
CA ALA A 355 -20.33 -8.60 -21.32
C ALA A 355 -20.83 -7.22 -21.80
N THR A 356 -19.90 -6.36 -22.21
CA THR A 356 -20.22 -5.06 -22.81
C THR A 356 -20.31 -5.16 -24.33
N THR A 357 -20.99 -4.20 -24.97
CA THR A 357 -21.00 -4.11 -26.44
C THR A 357 -19.57 -3.92 -26.97
N ARG A 358 -19.24 -4.50 -28.13
CA ARG A 358 -17.87 -4.51 -28.69
C ARG A 358 -17.24 -3.11 -28.67
N GLY A 359 -16.20 -2.96 -27.85
CA GLY A 359 -15.34 -1.78 -27.80
C GLY A 359 -15.57 -0.82 -26.63
N GLN A 360 -16.63 -0.99 -25.83
CA GLN A 360 -16.85 -0.19 -24.61
C GLN A 360 -15.71 -0.43 -23.60
N ARG A 361 -15.19 0.65 -23.02
CA ARG A 361 -14.04 0.66 -22.11
C ARG A 361 -14.39 1.52 -20.90
N LEU A 362 -14.09 1.05 -19.70
CA LEU A 362 -14.32 1.80 -18.47
C LEU A 362 -13.05 1.98 -17.63
N THR A 363 -11.97 1.27 -17.96
CA THR A 363 -10.73 1.25 -17.17
C THR A 363 -9.53 1.66 -18.02
N TYR A 364 -8.66 2.50 -17.46
CA TYR A 364 -7.47 3.08 -18.10
C TYR A 364 -6.26 3.10 -17.13
N PRO A 365 -5.02 2.86 -17.62
CA PRO A 365 -4.66 2.43 -18.97
C PRO A 365 -5.21 1.03 -19.31
N GLU A 366 -5.19 0.66 -20.59
CA GLU A 366 -5.70 -0.65 -21.04
C GLU A 366 -4.91 -1.77 -20.36
N THR A 367 -5.64 -2.73 -19.78
CA THR A 367 -5.10 -4.03 -19.38
C THR A 367 -5.12 -4.96 -20.59
N ASP A 368 -4.20 -5.92 -20.67
CA ASP A 368 -3.96 -6.77 -21.84
C ASP A 368 -5.17 -7.62 -22.32
N SER A 369 -6.31 -7.62 -21.58
CA SER A 369 -7.55 -8.27 -22.00
C SER A 369 -8.79 -7.35 -22.04
N PRO A 370 -9.33 -7.04 -23.25
CA PRO A 370 -10.51 -6.19 -23.44
C PRO A 370 -11.87 -6.80 -23.06
N VAL A 371 -11.99 -8.13 -22.90
CA VAL A 371 -13.26 -8.80 -22.50
C VAL A 371 -13.47 -8.68 -20.98
N LEU A 372 -12.39 -8.49 -20.22
CA LEU A 372 -12.31 -8.60 -18.76
C LEU A 372 -12.33 -7.27 -18.02
N ALA A 373 -12.05 -6.16 -18.72
CA ALA A 373 -11.96 -4.82 -18.13
C ALA A 373 -13.28 -4.29 -17.53
N ASN A 374 -14.36 -5.08 -17.64
CA ASN A 374 -15.73 -4.68 -17.32
C ASN A 374 -16.40 -5.52 -16.23
N ASP A 375 -15.72 -6.52 -15.66
CA ASP A 375 -16.22 -7.22 -14.46
C ASP A 375 -16.11 -6.25 -13.25
N PRO A 376 -17.25 -5.82 -12.65
CA PRO A 376 -17.24 -4.91 -11.53
C PRO A 376 -16.62 -5.50 -10.26
N VAL A 377 -16.55 -6.82 -10.12
CA VAL A 377 -15.93 -7.47 -8.96
C VAL A 377 -14.44 -7.16 -8.92
N ASN A 378 -13.77 -7.08 -10.07
CA ASN A 378 -12.33 -6.75 -10.15
C ASN A 378 -12.02 -5.37 -9.56
N GLY A 379 -12.77 -4.33 -9.97
CA GLY A 379 -12.56 -2.98 -9.48
C GLY A 379 -12.98 -2.79 -8.01
N PHE A 380 -13.97 -3.57 -7.56
CA PHE A 380 -14.39 -3.60 -6.16
C PHE A 380 -13.35 -4.27 -5.27
N LEU A 381 -12.81 -5.43 -5.66
CA LEU A 381 -11.76 -6.13 -4.91
C LEU A 381 -10.46 -5.32 -4.86
N GLU A 382 -10.10 -4.64 -5.95
CA GLU A 382 -8.99 -3.68 -5.92
C GLU A 382 -9.25 -2.56 -4.89
N ALA A 383 -10.48 -2.04 -4.83
CA ALA A 383 -10.85 -1.05 -3.81
C ALA A 383 -10.73 -1.63 -2.40
N LEU A 384 -11.15 -2.87 -2.14
CA LEU A 384 -10.94 -3.54 -0.86
C LEU A 384 -9.44 -3.69 -0.52
N GLY A 385 -8.60 -3.99 -1.51
CA GLY A 385 -7.14 -4.05 -1.36
C GLY A 385 -6.51 -2.75 -0.85
N HIS A 386 -7.11 -1.59 -1.16
CA HIS A 386 -6.66 -0.30 -0.61
C HIS A 386 -7.31 0.06 0.75
N ASN A 387 -8.26 -0.74 1.23
CA ASN A 387 -9.13 -0.44 2.35
C ASN A 387 -9.17 -1.62 3.35
N PRO A 388 -8.09 -1.85 4.13
CA PRO A 388 -7.91 -3.06 4.93
C PRO A 388 -9.04 -3.31 5.94
N ARG A 389 -9.60 -2.27 6.54
CA ARG A 389 -10.75 -2.39 7.43
C ARG A 389 -12.00 -2.88 6.70
N ALA A 390 -12.30 -2.30 5.55
CA ALA A 390 -13.46 -2.69 4.75
C ALA A 390 -13.29 -4.13 4.25
N SER A 391 -12.08 -4.49 3.81
CA SER A 391 -11.78 -5.84 3.34
C SER A 391 -11.91 -6.89 4.44
N LEU A 392 -11.43 -6.59 5.65
CA LEU A 392 -11.62 -7.47 6.81
C LEU A 392 -13.10 -7.68 7.11
N GLU A 393 -13.86 -6.59 7.27
CA GLU A 393 -15.31 -6.65 7.51
C GLU A 393 -16.01 -7.48 6.41
N PHE A 394 -15.63 -7.30 5.15
CA PHE A 394 -16.22 -7.99 4.01
C PHE A 394 -15.96 -9.50 3.99
N PHE A 395 -14.72 -9.94 4.20
CA PHE A 395 -14.36 -11.36 4.16
C PHE A 395 -14.63 -12.12 5.47
N THR A 396 -14.91 -11.43 6.57
CA THR A 396 -15.45 -12.08 7.78
C THR A 396 -16.89 -12.55 7.62
N ASP A 397 -17.59 -12.10 6.57
CA ASP A 397 -18.87 -12.66 6.18
C ASP A 397 -18.67 -13.99 5.44
N HIS A 398 -19.22 -15.06 6.00
CA HIS A 398 -19.10 -16.41 5.48
C HIS A 398 -19.72 -16.56 4.07
N ASP A 399 -20.80 -15.83 3.75
CA ASP A 399 -21.45 -15.93 2.45
C ASP A 399 -20.62 -15.25 1.35
N HIS A 400 -19.86 -14.20 1.69
CA HIS A 400 -18.90 -13.58 0.76
C HIS A 400 -17.69 -14.49 0.51
N TRP A 401 -17.14 -15.11 1.56
CA TRP A 401 -16.07 -16.10 1.43
C TRP A 401 -16.49 -17.27 0.55
N LYS A 402 -17.67 -17.85 0.81
CA LYS A 402 -18.22 -18.96 0.04
C LYS A 402 -18.42 -18.61 -1.44
N TYR A 403 -18.78 -17.36 -1.74
CA TYR A 403 -19.01 -16.93 -3.11
C TYR A 403 -17.70 -16.67 -3.87
N LEU A 404 -16.75 -15.96 -3.27
CA LEU A 404 -15.58 -15.43 -3.97
C LEU A 404 -14.35 -16.33 -3.86
N VAL A 405 -14.21 -17.10 -2.78
CA VAL A 405 -12.98 -17.81 -2.42
C VAL A 405 -13.17 -19.33 -2.50
N ASP A 406 -14.20 -19.87 -1.85
CA ASP A 406 -14.40 -21.32 -1.77
C ASP A 406 -14.87 -21.89 -3.12
N LYS A 407 -13.91 -22.36 -3.91
CA LYS A 407 -14.11 -23.03 -5.19
C LYS A 407 -13.92 -24.54 -5.04
N ALA A 408 -14.15 -25.10 -3.85
CA ALA A 408 -14.18 -26.54 -3.68
C ALA A 408 -15.24 -27.16 -4.60
N PRO A 409 -15.01 -28.35 -5.18
CA PRO A 409 -16.00 -29.02 -6.05
C PRO A 409 -17.37 -29.24 -5.39
N THR A 410 -17.42 -29.24 -4.06
CA THR A 410 -18.65 -29.35 -3.26
C THR A 410 -19.44 -28.05 -3.15
N ASN A 411 -18.83 -26.90 -3.47
CA ASN A 411 -19.49 -25.61 -3.40
C ASN A 411 -20.11 -25.21 -4.74
N ALA A 412 -21.39 -25.53 -4.92
CA ALA A 412 -22.15 -25.16 -6.11
C ALA A 412 -22.52 -23.66 -6.19
N GLU A 413 -22.29 -22.89 -5.11
CA GLU A 413 -22.57 -21.45 -5.05
C GLU A 413 -21.34 -20.59 -5.37
N ALA A 414 -20.18 -21.21 -5.59
CA ALA A 414 -18.96 -20.51 -5.95
C ALA A 414 -19.17 -19.68 -7.23
N ARG A 415 -18.61 -18.46 -7.23
CA ARG A 415 -18.66 -17.58 -8.39
C ARG A 415 -17.93 -18.22 -9.57
N ASP A 416 -18.58 -18.21 -10.72
CA ASP A 416 -17.95 -18.58 -11.98
C ASP A 416 -17.16 -17.38 -12.52
N TRP A 417 -15.85 -17.40 -12.29
CA TRP A 417 -14.98 -16.26 -12.59
C TRP A 417 -14.72 -16.12 -14.09
N PRO A 418 -14.89 -14.93 -14.69
CA PRO A 418 -14.56 -14.69 -16.09
C PRO A 418 -13.07 -14.93 -16.38
N THR A 419 -12.79 -15.58 -17.52
CA THR A 419 -11.41 -15.92 -17.95
C THR A 419 -10.97 -15.12 -19.17
N ASP A 420 -9.65 -14.91 -19.29
CA ASP A 420 -9.03 -14.22 -20.42
C ASP A 420 -8.88 -15.11 -21.65
N ARG A 421 -8.33 -14.54 -22.73
CA ARG A 421 -8.12 -15.29 -23.98
C ARG A 421 -7.14 -16.45 -23.84
N ASP A 422 -6.29 -16.40 -22.82
CA ASP A 422 -5.30 -17.41 -22.48
C ASP A 422 -5.82 -18.38 -21.39
N GLY A 423 -7.09 -18.24 -20.96
CA GLY A 423 -7.73 -19.05 -19.92
C GLY A 423 -7.36 -18.68 -18.49
N LYS A 424 -6.67 -17.56 -18.26
CA LYS A 424 -6.33 -17.04 -16.93
C LYS A 424 -7.47 -16.22 -16.33
N THR A 425 -7.48 -16.02 -15.02
CA THR A 425 -8.52 -15.31 -14.30
C THR A 425 -7.95 -14.10 -13.56
N PRO A 426 -7.89 -12.91 -14.20
CA PRO A 426 -7.29 -11.72 -13.57
C PRO A 426 -7.95 -11.30 -12.24
N GLY A 427 -9.21 -11.68 -12.02
CA GLY A 427 -9.93 -11.40 -10.79
C GLY A 427 -9.28 -11.98 -9.54
N TYR A 428 -8.53 -13.08 -9.64
CA TYR A 428 -7.87 -13.68 -8.48
C TYR A 428 -6.67 -12.88 -7.97
N ALA A 429 -6.00 -12.11 -8.83
CA ALA A 429 -4.98 -11.17 -8.36
C ALA A 429 -5.59 -10.08 -7.47
N HIS A 430 -6.73 -9.52 -7.89
CA HIS A 430 -7.49 -8.54 -7.09
C HIS A 430 -8.07 -9.16 -5.82
N LEU A 431 -8.54 -10.41 -5.88
CA LEU A 431 -8.94 -11.17 -4.69
C LEU A 431 -7.78 -11.32 -3.70
N GLY A 432 -6.59 -11.63 -4.21
CA GLY A 432 -5.35 -11.69 -3.44
C GLY A 432 -5.05 -10.37 -2.73
N HIS A 433 -5.09 -9.24 -3.45
CA HIS A 433 -4.87 -7.91 -2.87
C HIS A 433 -5.85 -7.61 -1.74
N ALA A 434 -7.12 -7.97 -1.90
CA ALA A 434 -8.15 -7.76 -0.91
C ALA A 434 -7.94 -8.63 0.34
N LEU A 435 -7.63 -9.93 0.18
CA LEU A 435 -7.30 -10.82 1.30
C LEU A 435 -6.03 -10.40 2.02
N GLU A 436 -5.00 -9.98 1.28
CA GLU A 436 -3.76 -9.45 1.82
C GLU A 436 -4.02 -8.22 2.69
N ALA A 437 -4.79 -7.25 2.20
CA ALA A 437 -5.13 -6.07 2.97
C ALA A 437 -5.98 -6.40 4.21
N ALA A 438 -6.93 -7.33 4.07
CA ALA A 438 -7.80 -7.78 5.15
C ALA A 438 -6.99 -8.42 6.30
N THR A 439 -6.07 -9.32 5.99
CA THR A 439 -5.29 -10.09 6.96
C THR A 439 -4.13 -9.29 7.55
N LEU A 440 -3.40 -8.52 6.75
CA LEU A 440 -2.22 -7.77 7.18
C LEU A 440 -2.57 -6.40 7.78
N GLY A 441 -3.74 -5.85 7.45
CA GLY A 441 -4.24 -4.63 8.06
C GLY A 441 -3.71 -3.32 7.47
N TYR A 442 -2.99 -3.38 6.35
CA TYR A 442 -2.55 -2.24 5.56
C TYR A 442 -2.88 -2.46 4.06
N PRO A 443 -2.94 -1.41 3.23
CA PRO A 443 -3.13 -1.54 1.79
C PRO A 443 -2.07 -2.44 1.13
N TYR A 444 -2.46 -3.32 0.20
CA TYR A 444 -1.51 -4.22 -0.49
C TYR A 444 -0.39 -3.47 -1.23
N ASP A 445 -0.66 -2.22 -1.66
CA ASP A 445 0.26 -1.34 -2.36
C ASP A 445 0.95 -0.32 -1.44
N ALA A 446 0.93 -0.55 -0.12
CA ALA A 446 1.60 0.32 0.85
C ALA A 446 3.12 0.28 0.64
N VAL A 447 3.69 1.43 0.26
CA VAL A 447 5.14 1.59 -0.01
C VAL A 447 6.00 1.38 1.25
N ASN A 448 5.45 1.67 2.43
CA ASN A 448 6.06 1.39 3.72
C ASN A 448 4.97 0.82 4.63
N PRO A 449 4.67 -0.48 4.53
CA PRO A 449 3.55 -1.08 5.23
C PRO A 449 3.80 -0.96 6.74
N GLN A 450 2.85 -0.35 7.42
CA GLN A 450 2.81 -0.29 8.87
C GLN A 450 1.43 -0.69 9.30
N VAL A 451 1.36 -1.61 10.26
CA VAL A 451 0.06 -1.94 10.82
C VAL A 451 -0.39 -0.77 11.70
N PRO A 452 -1.64 -0.29 11.55
CA PRO A 452 -2.12 0.86 12.29
C PRO A 452 -1.93 0.70 13.81
N SER A 453 -1.19 1.63 14.41
CA SER A 453 -1.04 1.69 15.87
C SER A 453 -2.40 1.85 16.53
N GLY A 454 -2.67 1.08 17.60
CA GLY A 454 -3.94 1.15 18.32
C GLY A 454 -5.09 0.33 17.73
N THR A 455 -4.77 -0.70 16.94
CA THR A 455 -5.76 -1.73 16.52
C THR A 455 -6.37 -2.40 17.76
N SER A 456 -7.70 -2.61 17.78
CA SER A 456 -8.39 -3.26 18.90
C SER A 456 -8.10 -4.77 18.92
N ALA A 457 -8.19 -5.39 20.10
CA ALA A 457 -8.06 -6.85 20.24
C ALA A 457 -9.07 -7.62 19.38
N GLU A 458 -10.28 -7.08 19.21
CA GLU A 458 -11.33 -7.63 18.34
C GLU A 458 -10.91 -7.62 16.87
N THR A 459 -10.35 -6.51 16.38
CA THR A 459 -9.84 -6.45 15.00
C THR A 459 -8.67 -7.40 14.79
N THR A 460 -7.76 -7.53 15.76
CA THR A 460 -6.69 -8.53 15.71
C THR A 460 -7.25 -9.95 15.63
N ALA A 461 -8.20 -10.30 16.50
CA ALA A 461 -8.82 -11.63 16.49
C ALA A 461 -9.49 -11.93 15.14
N ALA A 462 -10.24 -10.97 14.58
CA ALA A 462 -10.87 -11.13 13.28
C ALA A 462 -9.86 -11.36 12.14
N ARG A 463 -8.71 -10.67 12.16
CA ARG A 463 -7.62 -10.88 11.18
C ARG A 463 -7.01 -12.27 11.31
N ASN A 464 -6.74 -12.71 12.54
CA ASN A 464 -6.19 -14.03 12.82
C ASN A 464 -7.13 -15.13 12.35
N SER A 465 -8.44 -15.02 12.66
CA SER A 465 -9.44 -15.97 12.18
C SER A 465 -9.57 -15.98 10.64
N LEU A 466 -9.46 -14.82 9.99
CA LEU A 466 -9.43 -14.77 8.53
C LEU A 466 -8.16 -15.43 7.96
N MET A 467 -7.00 -15.18 8.57
CA MET A 467 -5.74 -15.82 8.17
C MET A 467 -5.78 -17.34 8.40
N GLU A 468 -6.43 -17.81 9.46
CA GLU A 468 -6.67 -19.24 9.71
C GLU A 468 -7.46 -19.87 8.56
N ASN A 469 -8.56 -19.24 8.12
CA ASN A 469 -9.31 -19.69 6.95
C ASN A 469 -8.45 -19.73 5.67
N VAL A 470 -7.54 -18.76 5.49
CA VAL A 470 -6.59 -18.73 4.36
C VAL A 470 -5.60 -19.89 4.45
N VAL A 471 -5.02 -20.14 5.63
CA VAL A 471 -4.08 -21.25 5.86
C VAL A 471 -4.75 -22.60 5.58
N GLU A 472 -5.96 -22.81 6.12
CA GLU A 472 -6.70 -24.05 5.92
C GLU A 472 -7.07 -24.28 4.45
N TYR A 473 -7.63 -23.26 3.79
CA TYR A 473 -8.12 -23.40 2.43
C TYR A 473 -7.00 -23.52 1.40
N TYR A 474 -5.95 -22.71 1.53
CA TYR A 474 -4.79 -22.71 0.63
C TYR A 474 -3.65 -23.65 1.07
N GLY A 475 -3.91 -24.54 2.03
CA GLY A 475 -3.00 -25.63 2.41
C GLY A 475 -2.72 -26.62 1.28
N SER A 476 -3.60 -26.69 0.27
CA SER A 476 -3.44 -27.57 -0.88
C SER A 476 -2.91 -26.81 -2.12
N PRO A 477 -1.87 -27.33 -2.81
CA PRO A 477 -1.44 -26.79 -4.10
C PRO A 477 -2.59 -26.66 -5.11
N SER A 478 -3.52 -27.64 -5.13
CA SER A 478 -4.68 -27.60 -6.03
C SER A 478 -5.66 -26.47 -5.74
N ALA A 479 -5.72 -25.97 -4.50
CA ALA A 479 -6.55 -24.81 -4.17
C ALA A 479 -5.90 -23.52 -4.69
N ILE A 480 -4.57 -23.40 -4.57
CA ILE A 480 -3.82 -22.26 -5.12
C ILE A 480 -3.83 -22.28 -6.65
N ASP A 481 -3.64 -23.44 -7.27
CA ASP A 481 -3.60 -23.57 -8.74
C ASP A 481 -4.96 -23.27 -9.39
N ARG A 482 -6.07 -23.43 -8.66
CA ARG A 482 -7.41 -22.98 -9.09
C ARG A 482 -7.59 -21.45 -9.08
N HIS A 483 -6.69 -20.73 -8.41
CA HIS A 483 -6.69 -19.28 -8.25
C HIS A 483 -5.42 -18.68 -8.88
N ASP A 484 -5.30 -18.75 -10.20
CA ASP A 484 -4.14 -18.24 -10.90
C ASP A 484 -3.88 -16.75 -10.59
N GLY A 485 -2.64 -16.40 -10.22
CA GLY A 485 -2.28 -15.04 -9.83
C GLY A 485 -2.51 -14.66 -8.36
N ILE A 486 -3.13 -15.51 -7.51
CA ILE A 486 -3.31 -15.19 -6.08
C ILE A 486 -2.03 -15.38 -5.25
N ARG A 487 -1.13 -16.26 -5.72
CA ARG A 487 0.03 -16.77 -4.96
C ARG A 487 0.95 -15.67 -4.41
N PRO A 488 1.25 -14.56 -5.10
CA PRO A 488 2.07 -13.48 -4.55
C PRO A 488 1.47 -12.86 -3.27
N SER A 489 0.15 -12.70 -3.23
CA SER A 489 -0.55 -12.18 -2.04
C SER A 489 -0.53 -13.20 -0.90
N LEU A 490 -0.71 -14.50 -1.21
CA LEU A 490 -0.56 -15.56 -0.21
C LEU A 490 0.85 -15.59 0.40
N ALA A 491 1.89 -15.38 -0.42
CA ALA A 491 3.27 -15.32 0.03
C ALA A 491 3.54 -14.12 0.95
N ARG A 492 2.98 -12.94 0.65
CA ARG A 492 3.07 -11.77 1.52
C ARG A 492 2.27 -11.95 2.82
N MET A 493 1.11 -12.61 2.78
CA MET A 493 0.38 -13.01 3.98
C MET A 493 1.19 -13.99 4.83
N ALA A 494 1.79 -15.02 4.23
CA ALA A 494 2.67 -15.97 4.93
C ALA A 494 3.90 -15.27 5.54
N ALA A 495 4.52 -14.31 4.84
CA ALA A 495 5.61 -13.51 5.36
C ALA A 495 5.17 -12.62 6.54
N GLY A 496 3.99 -12.03 6.46
CA GLY A 496 3.40 -11.22 7.53
C GLY A 496 3.01 -12.03 8.77
N TYR A 497 2.69 -13.31 8.63
CA TYR A 497 2.37 -14.21 9.74
C TYR A 497 3.47 -15.24 10.02
N ILE A 498 4.71 -14.96 9.59
CA ILE A 498 5.81 -15.95 9.65
C ILE A 498 6.11 -16.41 11.08
N ASP A 499 5.96 -15.52 12.05
CA ASP A 499 6.06 -15.78 13.49
C ASP A 499 5.01 -16.77 13.99
N SER A 500 3.73 -16.54 13.65
CA SER A 500 2.60 -17.39 14.00
C SER A 500 2.71 -18.74 13.29
N LEU A 501 3.18 -18.76 12.05
CA LEU A 501 3.46 -20.00 11.31
C LEU A 501 4.63 -20.79 11.92
N ASN A 502 5.70 -20.12 12.36
CA ASN A 502 6.79 -20.79 13.09
C ASN A 502 6.28 -21.38 14.41
N TYR A 503 5.51 -20.60 15.16
CA TYR A 503 4.88 -21.03 16.42
C TYR A 503 3.97 -22.24 16.19
N SER A 504 3.12 -22.20 15.17
CA SER A 504 2.20 -23.29 14.83
C SER A 504 2.93 -24.57 14.42
N VAL A 505 4.00 -24.47 13.62
CA VAL A 505 4.77 -25.65 13.18
C VAL A 505 5.57 -26.29 14.31
N ASP A 506 5.96 -25.54 15.35
CA ASP A 506 6.71 -26.06 16.51
C ASP A 506 5.84 -26.81 17.55
N ASP A 507 4.76 -27.46 17.11
CA ASP A 507 3.86 -28.25 17.97
C ASP A 507 3.95 -29.75 17.68
N PHE A 508 5.16 -30.30 17.75
CA PHE A 508 5.33 -31.73 17.46
C PHE A 508 4.53 -32.59 18.45
N GLY A 509 3.57 -33.35 17.93
CA GLY A 509 2.73 -34.25 18.74
C GLY A 509 1.78 -33.56 19.72
N GLY A 510 1.50 -32.25 19.54
CA GLY A 510 0.69 -31.49 20.50
C GLY A 510 1.43 -31.16 21.80
N SER A 511 2.76 -31.18 21.80
CA SER A 511 3.59 -30.98 22.99
C SER A 511 3.89 -29.50 23.31
N GLY A 512 3.38 -28.57 22.52
CA GLY A 512 3.69 -27.14 22.63
C GLY A 512 3.37 -26.52 24.00
N GLU A 513 2.26 -26.92 24.63
CA GLU A 513 1.90 -26.46 25.98
C GLU A 513 2.89 -26.99 27.03
N ASP A 514 3.26 -28.26 26.94
CA ASP A 514 4.14 -28.94 27.90
C ASP A 514 5.61 -28.51 27.79
N ASN A 515 6.04 -28.04 26.60
CA ASN A 515 7.43 -27.68 26.32
C ASN A 515 7.74 -26.18 26.46
N GLY A 516 6.75 -25.36 26.87
CA GLY A 516 6.91 -23.92 27.07
C GLY A 516 6.97 -23.09 25.79
N ARG A 517 6.47 -23.62 24.66
CA ARG A 517 6.42 -22.96 23.35
C ARG A 517 5.85 -21.54 23.42
N GLU A 518 4.80 -21.34 24.22
CA GLU A 518 4.15 -20.04 24.36
C GLU A 518 5.10 -18.95 24.85
N VAL A 519 5.92 -19.29 25.85
CA VAL A 519 6.92 -18.36 26.42
C VAL A 519 8.08 -18.18 25.45
N LEU A 520 8.53 -19.26 24.82
CA LEU A 520 9.65 -19.26 23.87
C LEU A 520 9.41 -18.31 22.69
N PHE A 521 8.20 -18.37 22.12
CA PHE A 521 7.78 -17.54 21.00
C PHE A 521 7.12 -16.23 21.45
N GLY A 522 6.82 -16.07 22.76
CA GLY A 522 6.21 -14.89 23.33
C GLY A 522 4.79 -14.65 22.84
N VAL A 523 3.93 -15.67 22.86
CA VAL A 523 2.55 -15.65 22.32
C VAL A 523 1.76 -14.44 22.80
N GLU A 524 1.73 -14.13 24.10
CA GLU A 524 1.01 -12.94 24.59
C GLU A 524 1.66 -11.62 24.15
N ARG A 525 2.99 -11.55 24.19
CA ARG A 525 3.76 -10.35 23.84
C ARG A 525 3.60 -10.00 22.36
N HIS A 526 3.56 -11.02 21.52
CA HIS A 526 3.49 -10.91 20.08
C HIS A 526 2.10 -11.17 19.54
N GLY A 527 1.11 -11.52 20.39
CA GLY A 527 -0.26 -11.91 20.06
C GLY A 527 -0.36 -12.92 18.93
N LEU A 528 0.46 -13.98 19.01
CA LEU A 528 0.54 -15.04 18.00
C LEU A 528 -0.76 -15.85 17.96
N HIS A 529 -1.08 -16.35 16.77
CA HIS A 529 -2.19 -17.28 16.59
C HIS A 529 -1.66 -18.67 16.22
N ASP A 530 -2.24 -19.72 16.81
CA ASP A 530 -1.93 -21.10 16.40
C ASP A 530 -2.85 -21.50 15.25
N PHE A 531 -2.31 -21.68 14.05
CA PHE A 531 -3.03 -22.21 12.89
C PHE A 531 -2.96 -23.75 12.81
N GLY A 532 -2.33 -24.39 13.79
CA GLY A 532 -2.05 -25.81 13.80
C GLY A 532 -0.83 -26.18 12.97
N ARG A 533 -0.09 -27.19 13.44
CA ARG A 533 1.16 -27.65 12.82
C ARG A 533 1.01 -28.09 11.37
N TYR A 534 0.04 -28.97 11.10
CA TYR A 534 -0.13 -29.53 9.76
C TYR A 534 -0.71 -28.52 8.76
N PRO A 535 -1.79 -27.77 9.07
CA PRO A 535 -2.29 -26.73 8.16
C PRO A 535 -1.21 -25.69 7.82
N SER A 536 -0.43 -25.24 8.81
CA SER A 536 0.68 -24.29 8.58
C SER A 536 1.77 -24.86 7.66
N ALA A 537 2.19 -26.11 7.90
CA ALA A 537 3.20 -26.78 7.09
C ALA A 537 2.71 -26.99 5.64
N GLU A 538 1.44 -27.36 5.46
CA GLU A 538 0.81 -27.58 4.16
C GLU A 538 0.67 -26.26 3.38
N PHE A 539 0.20 -25.20 4.04
CA PHE A 539 0.10 -23.86 3.47
C PHE A 539 1.45 -23.33 3.00
N LEU A 540 2.47 -23.37 3.87
CA LEU A 540 3.83 -22.93 3.52
C LEU A 540 4.39 -23.72 2.34
N ARG A 541 4.15 -25.03 2.29
CA ARG A 541 4.57 -25.88 1.17
C ARG A 541 3.85 -25.51 -0.13
N ALA A 542 2.54 -25.31 -0.08
CA ALA A 542 1.75 -24.95 -1.25
C ALA A 542 2.17 -23.60 -1.83
N VAL A 543 2.40 -22.60 -0.96
CA VAL A 543 2.86 -21.26 -1.34
C VAL A 543 4.29 -21.30 -1.90
N ALA A 544 5.23 -21.97 -1.24
CA ALA A 544 6.64 -22.00 -1.61
C ALA A 544 6.97 -22.90 -2.83
N SER A 545 5.98 -23.46 -3.51
CA SER A 545 6.17 -24.25 -4.73
C SER A 545 6.62 -23.41 -5.94
N GLU A 546 6.30 -22.11 -5.93
CA GLU A 546 6.67 -21.15 -6.98
C GLU A 546 7.86 -20.29 -6.55
N GLN A 547 8.65 -19.82 -7.52
CA GLN A 547 9.89 -19.11 -7.24
C GLN A 547 9.65 -17.81 -6.47
N SER A 548 8.88 -16.85 -6.99
CA SER A 548 8.73 -15.53 -6.34
C SER A 548 8.10 -15.65 -4.94
N ALA A 549 7.17 -16.59 -4.77
CA ALA A 549 6.57 -16.91 -3.48
C ALA A 549 7.57 -17.56 -2.49
N TYR A 550 8.36 -18.53 -2.93
CA TYR A 550 9.44 -19.11 -2.14
C TYR A 550 10.45 -18.06 -1.70
N GLU A 551 10.82 -17.16 -2.61
CA GLU A 551 11.81 -16.11 -2.38
C GLU A 551 11.32 -15.15 -1.26
N THR A 552 10.06 -14.72 -1.36
CA THR A 552 9.33 -13.88 -0.40
C THR A 552 9.31 -14.53 1.00
N VAL A 553 8.81 -15.76 1.11
CA VAL A 553 8.64 -16.44 2.40
C VAL A 553 9.98 -16.85 3.01
N SER A 554 10.96 -17.26 2.19
CA SER A 554 12.31 -17.61 2.67
C SER A 554 13.04 -16.41 3.23
N ALA A 555 12.89 -15.23 2.62
CA ALA A 555 13.43 -13.99 3.17
C ALA A 555 12.81 -13.67 4.53
N ALA A 556 11.49 -13.81 4.66
CA ALA A 556 10.75 -13.65 5.92
C ALA A 556 11.26 -14.60 7.00
N GLN A 557 11.38 -15.89 6.67
CA GLN A 557 11.89 -16.91 7.57
C GLN A 557 13.33 -16.61 8.03
N GLN A 558 14.21 -16.21 7.13
CA GLN A 558 15.61 -15.93 7.44
C GLN A 558 15.73 -14.78 8.46
N LEU A 559 15.01 -13.68 8.21
CA LEU A 559 15.04 -12.51 9.09
C LEU A 559 14.34 -12.79 10.42
N TYR A 560 13.22 -13.53 10.39
CA TYR A 560 12.53 -13.99 11.59
C TYR A 560 13.44 -14.85 12.47
N GLY A 561 14.03 -15.91 11.92
CA GLY A 561 14.89 -16.83 12.67
C GLY A 561 16.06 -16.13 13.34
N ALA A 562 16.75 -15.24 12.60
CA ALA A 562 17.85 -14.45 13.16
C ALA A 562 17.38 -13.51 14.29
N SER A 563 16.24 -12.84 14.10
CA SER A 563 15.68 -11.89 15.08
C SER A 563 15.15 -12.60 16.33
N ALA A 564 14.42 -13.70 16.15
CA ALA A 564 13.84 -14.48 17.21
C ALA A 564 14.92 -15.16 18.07
N MET A 565 16.03 -15.61 17.46
CA MET A 565 17.21 -16.07 18.20
C MET A 565 17.84 -14.94 19.02
N ALA A 566 18.04 -13.76 18.42
CA ALA A 566 18.65 -12.62 19.10
C ALA A 566 17.77 -12.11 20.26
N ALA A 567 16.45 -12.21 20.13
CA ALA A 567 15.49 -11.81 21.16
C ALA A 567 15.57 -12.65 22.45
N GLN A 568 16.13 -13.86 22.38
CA GLN A 568 16.34 -14.73 23.56
C GLN A 568 17.44 -14.22 24.49
N GLY A 569 18.31 -13.30 24.02
CA GLY A 569 19.39 -12.74 24.82
C GLY A 569 20.38 -13.82 25.29
N ASP A 570 20.57 -13.91 26.60
CA ASP A 570 21.52 -14.86 27.24
C ASP A 570 20.92 -16.27 27.44
N ASP A 571 19.64 -16.49 27.09
CA ASP A 571 19.05 -17.83 27.15
C ASP A 571 19.54 -18.69 25.98
N ALA A 572 20.67 -19.37 26.22
CA ALA A 572 21.31 -20.21 25.23
C ALA A 572 20.47 -21.43 24.81
N ALA A 573 19.58 -21.93 25.68
CA ALA A 573 18.72 -23.06 25.36
C ALA A 573 17.59 -22.63 24.43
N ALA A 574 16.92 -21.52 24.76
CA ALA A 574 15.91 -20.91 23.91
C ALA A 574 16.46 -20.48 22.55
N ALA A 575 17.64 -19.84 22.52
CA ALA A 575 18.29 -19.44 21.27
C ALA A 575 18.64 -20.63 20.37
N ARG A 576 19.12 -21.75 20.95
CA ARG A 576 19.34 -23.00 20.20
C ARG A 576 18.03 -23.60 19.68
N HIS A 577 16.98 -23.63 20.49
CA HIS A 577 15.67 -24.15 20.08
C HIS A 577 15.14 -23.35 18.89
N VAL A 578 15.02 -22.03 19.02
CA VAL A 578 14.52 -21.16 17.95
C VAL A 578 15.40 -21.25 16.70
N GLY A 579 16.72 -21.28 16.86
CA GLY A 579 17.64 -21.38 15.72
C GLY A 579 17.53 -22.71 14.97
N THR A 580 17.49 -23.83 15.70
CA THR A 580 17.30 -25.16 15.08
C THR A 580 15.88 -25.36 14.54
N HIS A 581 14.87 -24.68 15.09
CA HIS A 581 13.54 -24.60 14.51
C HIS A 581 13.51 -23.78 13.23
N SER A 582 14.23 -22.66 13.16
CA SER A 582 14.37 -21.91 11.92
C SER A 582 15.01 -22.76 10.82
N VAL A 583 16.01 -23.57 11.16
CA VAL A 583 16.61 -24.54 10.23
C VAL A 583 15.59 -25.58 9.76
N HIS A 584 14.70 -26.05 10.65
CA HIS A 584 13.58 -26.94 10.29
C HIS A 584 12.65 -26.28 9.26
N MET A 585 12.25 -25.02 9.49
CA MET A 585 11.41 -24.27 8.56
C MET A 585 12.08 -24.05 7.19
N HIS A 586 13.39 -23.80 7.17
CA HIS A 586 14.14 -23.72 5.91
C HIS A 586 14.13 -25.03 5.13
N GLY A 587 14.25 -26.18 5.82
CA GLY A 587 14.13 -27.50 5.19
C GLY A 587 12.74 -27.71 4.57
N LEU A 588 11.68 -27.31 5.28
CA LEU A 588 10.31 -27.37 4.78
C LEU A 588 10.12 -26.55 3.50
N LEU A 589 10.57 -25.30 3.48
CA LEU A 589 10.45 -24.43 2.30
C LEU A 589 11.29 -24.93 1.12
N ASP A 590 12.50 -25.42 1.39
CA ASP A 590 13.39 -25.93 0.34
C ASP A 590 12.88 -27.17 -0.34
N GLU A 591 12.32 -28.11 0.41
CA GLU A 591 11.77 -29.32 -0.18
C GLU A 591 10.58 -28.99 -1.06
N ALA A 592 9.70 -28.09 -0.60
CA ALA A 592 8.54 -27.64 -1.38
C ALA A 592 8.94 -27.12 -2.77
N ARG A 593 9.94 -26.23 -2.83
CA ARG A 593 10.44 -25.69 -4.10
C ARG A 593 11.23 -26.73 -4.90
N SER A 594 12.08 -27.52 -4.25
CA SER A 594 12.88 -28.55 -4.92
C SER A 594 12.01 -29.60 -5.60
N GLU A 595 10.95 -30.04 -4.93
CA GLU A 595 9.97 -30.96 -5.51
C GLU A 595 9.20 -30.33 -6.66
N ALA A 596 8.79 -29.07 -6.53
CA ALA A 596 8.09 -28.37 -7.60
C ALA A 596 8.95 -28.27 -8.87
N ILE A 597 10.24 -27.89 -8.71
CA ILE A 597 11.23 -27.89 -9.81
C ILE A 597 11.40 -29.31 -10.38
N GLY A 598 11.51 -30.31 -9.50
CA GLY A 598 11.64 -31.71 -9.90
C GLY A 598 10.47 -32.20 -10.75
N LYS A 599 9.25 -31.77 -10.43
CA LYS A 599 8.01 -32.08 -11.16
C LYS A 599 7.91 -31.29 -12.47
N GLU A 600 8.14 -29.98 -12.42
CA GLU A 600 8.01 -29.07 -13.57
C GLU A 600 8.98 -29.41 -14.70
N PHE A 601 10.21 -29.80 -14.35
CA PHE A 601 11.26 -30.08 -15.32
C PHE A 601 11.66 -31.57 -15.32
N ALA A 602 10.75 -32.49 -15.00
CA ALA A 602 11.04 -33.94 -14.85
C ALA A 602 11.80 -34.59 -16.03
N ASP A 603 11.65 -34.05 -17.24
CA ASP A 603 12.31 -34.54 -18.46
C ASP A 603 13.51 -33.68 -18.91
N ASP A 604 13.83 -32.59 -18.21
CA ASP A 604 14.90 -31.65 -18.54
C ASP A 604 15.86 -31.46 -17.35
N ALA A 605 16.87 -32.34 -17.27
CA ALA A 605 17.84 -32.35 -16.18
C ALA A 605 18.67 -31.06 -16.11
N GLU A 606 18.95 -30.43 -17.26
CA GLU A 606 19.72 -29.19 -17.32
C GLU A 606 18.91 -28.03 -16.74
N ARG A 607 17.64 -27.88 -17.13
CA ARG A 607 16.76 -26.86 -16.54
C ARG A 607 16.46 -27.13 -15.07
N ARG A 608 16.23 -28.37 -14.65
CA ARG A 608 16.09 -28.71 -13.22
C ARG A 608 17.27 -28.21 -12.41
N ASN A 609 18.48 -28.55 -12.85
CA ASN A 609 19.70 -28.18 -12.14
C ASN A 609 19.85 -26.66 -12.09
N LEU A 610 19.58 -25.97 -13.20
CA LEU A 610 19.61 -24.52 -13.25
C LEU A 610 18.61 -23.88 -12.27
N GLU A 611 17.37 -24.34 -12.20
CA GLU A 611 16.36 -23.80 -11.28
C GLU A 611 16.69 -24.09 -9.80
N LEU A 612 17.27 -25.25 -9.49
CA LEU A 612 17.76 -25.55 -8.14
C LEU A 612 18.97 -24.67 -7.76
N GLU A 613 19.87 -24.40 -8.71
CA GLU A 613 20.97 -23.45 -8.52
C GLU A 613 20.46 -22.04 -8.27
N LYS A 614 19.45 -21.59 -9.02
CA LYS A 614 18.77 -20.30 -8.82
C LYS A 614 18.16 -20.18 -7.43
N GLN A 615 17.44 -21.21 -6.98
CA GLN A 615 16.90 -21.30 -5.62
C GLN A 615 18.01 -21.15 -4.55
N ALA A 616 19.10 -21.90 -4.68
CA ALA A 616 20.23 -21.83 -3.75
C ALA A 616 20.93 -20.46 -3.79
N ALA A 617 21.05 -19.86 -4.97
CA ALA A 617 21.65 -18.54 -5.19
C ALA A 617 20.84 -17.42 -4.53
N TRP A 618 19.51 -17.46 -4.64
CA TRP A 618 18.61 -16.48 -4.00
C TRP A 618 18.84 -16.44 -2.48
N ARG A 619 18.94 -17.61 -1.84
CA ARG A 619 19.27 -17.68 -0.41
C ARG A 619 20.61 -17.04 -0.08
N GLY A 620 21.65 -17.35 -0.85
CA GLY A 620 22.97 -16.73 -0.66
C GLY A 620 22.92 -15.20 -0.73
N PHE A 621 22.10 -14.66 -1.63
CA PHE A 621 21.84 -13.23 -1.71
C PHE A 621 21.11 -12.70 -0.47
N ALA A 622 20.01 -13.34 -0.04
CA ALA A 622 19.24 -12.91 1.12
C ALA A 622 20.08 -12.91 2.43
N THR A 623 20.91 -13.94 2.64
CA THR A 623 21.81 -14.01 3.81
C THR A 623 22.83 -12.87 3.81
N SER A 624 23.39 -12.51 2.66
CA SER A 624 24.40 -11.44 2.56
C SER A 624 23.82 -10.06 2.91
N ALA A 625 22.55 -9.81 2.57
CA ALA A 625 21.84 -8.58 2.92
C ALA A 625 21.57 -8.48 4.43
N VAL A 626 21.21 -9.60 5.08
CA VAL A 626 20.95 -9.65 6.54
C VAL A 626 22.24 -9.49 7.35
N VAL A 627 23.36 -10.06 6.91
CA VAL A 627 24.67 -9.93 7.59
C VAL A 627 25.22 -8.49 7.51
N GLY A 628 24.87 -7.73 6.46
CA GLY A 628 25.24 -6.33 6.30
C GLY A 628 24.48 -5.35 7.21
N ALA A 629 23.33 -5.75 7.78
CA ALA A 629 22.46 -4.89 8.59
C ALA A 629 22.86 -4.80 10.09
N GLY A 630 23.98 -5.42 10.49
CA GLY A 630 24.59 -5.19 11.80
C GLY A 630 24.00 -6.04 12.93
N VAL A 631 24.71 -7.12 13.27
CA VAL A 631 24.56 -7.80 14.57
C VAL A 631 25.18 -6.89 15.63
N GLY A 632 24.36 -6.05 16.26
CA GLY A 632 24.80 -5.15 17.33
C GLY A 632 23.64 -4.46 18.03
N ALA A 633 23.11 -5.09 19.09
CA ALA A 633 22.27 -4.52 20.15
C ALA A 633 21.22 -3.45 19.75
N GLY A 634 19.94 -3.85 19.69
CA GLY A 634 18.87 -2.98 20.20
C GLY A 634 17.83 -2.40 19.23
N THR A 635 17.57 -2.99 18.07
CA THR A 635 16.34 -2.70 17.30
C THR A 635 15.56 -3.99 17.06
N ALA A 636 14.77 -4.41 18.05
CA ALA A 636 13.72 -5.39 17.81
C ALA A 636 12.72 -4.75 16.83
N LEU A 637 12.65 -5.25 15.59
CA LEU A 637 11.65 -4.86 14.58
C LEU A 637 10.24 -5.36 14.91
N VAL A 638 9.94 -5.59 16.19
CA VAL A 638 8.67 -6.16 16.63
C VAL A 638 7.74 -5.03 17.08
N THR A 639 6.93 -4.53 16.14
CA THR A 639 5.87 -3.57 16.43
C THR A 639 4.51 -4.22 16.19
N GLY A 640 3.89 -4.62 17.31
CA GLY A 640 2.73 -5.51 17.42
C GLY A 640 1.40 -5.03 16.81
N THR A 641 0.58 -6.02 16.43
CA THR A 641 -0.89 -6.06 16.51
C THR A 641 -1.40 -7.47 16.81
N GLY A 642 -0.65 -8.29 17.55
CA GLY A 642 -0.66 -9.73 17.27
C GLY A 642 0.33 -10.09 16.17
N ILE A 643 1.44 -9.34 16.15
CA ILE A 643 2.40 -9.21 15.06
C ILE A 643 3.81 -9.33 15.62
N GLY A 644 4.41 -10.47 15.41
CA GLY A 644 5.79 -10.62 14.98
C GLY A 644 5.91 -10.72 13.45
N ALA A 645 5.03 -10.06 12.68
CA ALA A 645 5.26 -9.83 11.27
C ALA A 645 6.63 -9.20 11.11
N VAL A 646 7.53 -9.94 10.49
CA VAL A 646 8.75 -9.37 9.98
C VAL A 646 8.32 -8.48 8.82
N LEU A 647 8.28 -7.17 9.06
CA LEU A 647 8.09 -6.18 8.00
C LEU A 647 9.35 -6.21 7.12
N ILE A 648 9.36 -7.10 6.14
CA ILE A 648 10.29 -7.02 5.02
C ILE A 648 9.67 -6.05 4.03
N PRO A 649 10.36 -4.97 3.63
CA PRO A 649 10.02 -4.30 2.38
C PRO A 649 10.26 -5.30 1.25
N ILE A 650 9.26 -6.13 0.94
CA ILE A 650 9.33 -7.08 -0.16
C ILE A 650 9.02 -6.27 -1.42
N ALA A 651 10.08 -5.69 -2.01
CA ALA A 651 10.04 -5.09 -3.32
C ALA A 651 9.97 -6.19 -4.40
N ILE A 652 8.91 -6.99 -4.38
CA ILE A 652 8.61 -8.02 -5.39
C ILE A 652 7.10 -7.97 -5.62
N GLU A 653 6.63 -7.05 -6.51
CA GLU A 653 5.93 -7.42 -7.76
C GLU A 653 5.14 -6.32 -8.49
N THR A 654 5.07 -6.56 -9.82
CA THR A 654 4.03 -6.34 -10.86
C THR A 654 3.35 -4.98 -11.09
N VAL A 655 3.82 -4.28 -12.15
CA VAL A 655 2.92 -3.65 -13.14
C VAL A 655 3.42 -3.92 -14.57
N GLY A 656 2.64 -4.71 -15.33
CA GLY A 656 2.49 -4.70 -16.79
C GLY A 656 3.74 -4.79 -17.68
N GLY A 657 3.95 -5.97 -18.30
CA GLY A 657 4.66 -6.14 -19.57
C GLY A 657 6.17 -5.88 -19.58
N ALA A 658 6.97 -6.95 -19.71
CA ALA A 658 8.42 -6.97 -19.99
C ALA A 658 9.41 -6.93 -18.80
N ALA A 659 8.97 -7.07 -17.54
CA ALA A 659 9.86 -7.03 -16.37
C ALA A 659 10.44 -8.38 -15.90
N GLU A 660 9.82 -9.53 -16.22
CA GLU A 660 10.28 -10.87 -15.80
C GLU A 660 11.73 -11.20 -16.19
N THR A 661 12.29 -10.50 -17.17
CA THR A 661 13.61 -10.81 -17.74
C THR A 661 14.78 -10.27 -16.91
N HIS A 662 14.61 -9.26 -16.03
CA HIS A 662 15.76 -8.55 -15.44
C HIS A 662 16.35 -9.21 -14.19
N VAL A 663 15.52 -9.64 -13.23
CA VAL A 663 15.97 -10.41 -12.05
C VAL A 663 16.56 -11.75 -12.49
N GLN A 664 15.92 -12.43 -13.46
CA GLN A 664 16.48 -13.63 -14.08
C GLN A 664 17.83 -13.35 -14.75
N THR A 665 18.00 -12.24 -15.49
CA THR A 665 19.28 -11.89 -16.15
C THR A 665 20.39 -11.60 -15.13
N GLN A 666 20.10 -10.88 -14.04
CA GLN A 666 21.09 -10.59 -13.00
C GLN A 666 21.46 -11.81 -12.16
N MET A 667 20.51 -12.71 -11.91
CA MET A 667 20.75 -14.01 -11.32
C MET A 667 21.60 -14.88 -12.25
N MET A 668 21.31 -14.90 -13.56
CA MET A 668 22.14 -15.58 -14.56
C MET A 668 23.54 -14.97 -14.68
N ASP A 669 23.70 -13.66 -14.49
CA ASP A 669 24.99 -12.98 -14.49
C ASP A 669 25.79 -13.22 -13.20
N TRP A 670 25.13 -13.35 -12.04
CA TRP A 670 25.76 -13.82 -10.79
C TRP A 670 26.14 -15.30 -10.89
N LEU A 671 25.27 -16.15 -11.43
CA LEU A 671 25.55 -17.55 -11.71
C LEU A 671 26.71 -17.69 -12.71
N LYS A 672 26.82 -16.82 -13.72
CA LYS A 672 27.96 -16.77 -14.66
C LYS A 672 29.24 -16.20 -14.02
N ALA A 673 29.14 -15.16 -13.20
CA ALA A 673 30.28 -14.54 -12.52
C ALA A 673 30.85 -15.43 -11.40
N ASN A 674 30.00 -16.28 -10.82
CA ASN A 674 30.37 -17.30 -9.84
C ASN A 674 30.34 -18.73 -10.43
N LYS A 675 30.32 -18.87 -11.76
CA LYS A 675 30.35 -20.19 -12.40
C LYS A 675 31.76 -20.75 -12.35
N TYR A 676 31.88 -21.85 -11.62
CA TYR A 676 32.81 -22.91 -11.96
C TYR A 676 32.42 -23.49 -13.32
N ASP A 677 33.45 -23.89 -14.07
CA ASP A 677 33.42 -24.35 -15.45
C ASP A 677 32.26 -25.32 -15.75
N ASN A 678 31.51 -25.02 -16.81
CA ASN A 678 30.70 -26.00 -17.53
C ASN A 678 31.63 -26.98 -18.29
N SER A 679 32.55 -27.66 -17.59
CA SER A 679 33.30 -28.78 -18.14
C SER A 679 32.53 -30.08 -17.91
N ASP A 680 32.65 -31.01 -18.85
CA ASP A 680 31.89 -32.26 -19.06
C ASP A 680 31.78 -33.27 -17.87
N ASP A 681 32.09 -32.89 -16.63
CA ASP A 681 31.82 -33.68 -15.42
C ASP A 681 30.45 -33.32 -14.82
N ALA A 682 29.39 -33.47 -15.61
CA ALA A 682 28.00 -33.26 -15.21
C ALA A 682 27.45 -34.42 -14.36
N VAL A 683 28.11 -34.73 -13.25
CA VAL A 683 27.58 -35.60 -12.19
C VAL A 683 27.81 -34.88 -10.85
N ASP A 684 26.70 -34.59 -10.13
CA ASP A 684 26.56 -33.99 -8.78
C ASP A 684 26.13 -32.50 -8.62
N SER A 685 25.38 -31.93 -9.57
CA SER A 685 24.74 -30.60 -9.42
C SER A 685 23.63 -30.53 -8.36
N LEU A 686 22.84 -31.61 -8.19
CA LEU A 686 21.78 -31.69 -7.18
C LEU A 686 22.34 -31.59 -5.75
N THR A 687 23.44 -32.29 -5.51
CA THR A 687 24.14 -32.33 -4.21
C THR A 687 24.74 -30.96 -3.89
N ALA A 688 25.29 -30.26 -4.89
CA ALA A 688 25.85 -28.93 -4.72
C ALA A 688 24.80 -27.87 -4.35
N ALA A 689 23.65 -27.86 -5.04
CA ALA A 689 22.53 -26.96 -4.73
C ALA A 689 21.94 -27.24 -3.33
N ARG A 690 21.74 -28.52 -2.98
CA ARG A 690 21.30 -28.95 -1.64
C ARG A 690 22.28 -28.50 -0.55
N GLY A 691 23.57 -28.74 -0.75
CA GLY A 691 24.60 -28.33 0.19
C GLY A 691 24.75 -26.80 0.32
N LEU A 692 24.31 -26.01 -0.67
CA LEU A 692 24.21 -24.55 -0.53
C LEU A 692 22.99 -24.15 0.32
N GLY A 693 21.82 -24.74 0.10
CA GLY A 693 20.62 -24.48 0.91
C GLY A 693 20.84 -24.76 2.40
N GLU A 694 21.45 -25.90 2.70
CA GLU A 694 21.85 -26.32 4.06
C GLU A 694 22.82 -25.32 4.70
N ARG A 695 23.89 -24.96 3.96
CA ARG A 695 24.90 -23.99 4.44
C ARG A 695 24.28 -22.64 4.80
N GLN A 696 23.30 -22.17 4.04
CA GLN A 696 22.65 -20.88 4.31
C GLN A 696 21.69 -20.94 5.50
N ALA A 697 20.92 -22.02 5.63
CA ALA A 697 19.98 -22.20 6.73
C ALA A 697 20.66 -22.14 8.12
N VAL A 698 21.91 -22.62 8.23
CA VAL A 698 22.65 -22.66 9.50
C VAL A 698 23.44 -21.38 9.81
N VAL A 699 23.48 -20.38 8.93
CA VAL A 699 24.30 -19.17 9.13
C VAL A 699 24.00 -18.44 10.44
N PRO A 700 22.72 -18.15 10.81
CA PRO A 700 22.40 -17.52 12.08
C PRO A 700 22.88 -18.36 13.28
N LEU A 701 22.70 -19.67 13.19
CA LEU A 701 23.06 -20.62 14.23
C LEU A 701 24.59 -20.69 14.45
N LEU A 702 25.37 -20.69 13.37
CA LEU A 702 26.83 -20.61 13.41
C LEU A 702 27.33 -19.25 13.91
N GLY A 703 26.66 -18.16 13.51
CA GLY A 703 26.96 -16.82 14.00
C GLY A 703 26.78 -16.71 15.52
N TRP A 704 25.66 -17.23 16.02
CA TRP A 704 25.38 -17.33 17.45
C TRP A 704 26.35 -18.25 18.18
N ALA A 705 26.66 -19.44 17.63
CA ALA A 705 27.62 -20.36 18.25
C ALA A 705 29.01 -19.71 18.44
N ARG A 706 29.45 -18.92 17.46
CA ARG A 706 30.69 -18.14 17.55
C ARG A 706 30.60 -17.02 18.58
N SER A 707 29.48 -16.29 18.64
CA SER A 707 29.32 -15.20 19.62
C SER A 707 29.29 -15.70 21.07
N GLN A 708 28.80 -16.92 21.28
CA GLN A 708 28.80 -17.62 22.57
C GLN A 708 30.15 -18.32 22.88
N GLY A 709 31.11 -18.31 21.96
CA GLY A 709 32.41 -18.93 22.15
C GLY A 709 32.36 -20.46 22.29
N LEU A 710 31.41 -21.12 21.64
CA LEU A 710 31.29 -22.58 21.68
C LEU A 710 32.56 -23.27 21.15
N SER A 711 32.96 -24.36 21.82
CA SER A 711 34.09 -25.18 21.38
C SER A 711 33.78 -25.93 20.07
N PRO A 712 34.81 -26.39 19.32
CA PRO A 712 34.59 -27.16 18.10
C PRO A 712 33.69 -28.38 18.27
N GLY A 713 33.77 -29.07 19.42
CA GLY A 713 32.91 -30.21 19.73
C GLY A 713 31.45 -29.81 19.92
N GLU A 714 31.19 -28.71 20.63
CA GLU A 714 29.83 -28.18 20.82
C GLU A 714 29.22 -27.66 19.53
N VAL A 715 30.03 -27.03 18.66
CA VAL A 715 29.60 -26.62 17.32
C VAL A 715 29.24 -27.85 16.49
N SER A 716 30.04 -28.93 16.54
CA SER A 716 29.73 -30.18 15.84
C SER A 716 28.37 -30.74 16.28
N THR A 717 28.14 -30.89 17.59
CA THR A 717 26.86 -31.38 18.11
C THR A 717 25.69 -30.49 17.70
N LEU A 718 25.86 -29.18 17.70
CA LEU A 718 24.83 -28.25 17.26
C LEU A 718 24.52 -28.38 15.76
N MET A 719 25.54 -28.61 14.92
CA MET A 719 25.36 -28.81 13.49
C MET A 719 24.71 -30.16 13.18
N ASP A 720 25.04 -31.23 13.92
CA ASP A 720 24.38 -32.53 13.79
C ASP A 720 22.87 -32.40 14.12
N GLN A 721 22.53 -31.62 15.15
CA GLN A 721 21.14 -31.30 15.49
C GLN A 721 20.46 -30.47 14.40
N ALA A 722 21.15 -29.47 13.85
CA ALA A 722 20.63 -28.62 12.79
C ALA A 722 20.38 -29.43 11.51
N GLU A 723 21.29 -30.30 11.11
CA GLU A 723 21.14 -31.23 9.98
C GLU A 723 19.91 -32.11 10.17
N HIS A 724 19.76 -32.73 11.35
CA HIS A 724 18.59 -33.54 11.65
C HIS A 724 17.28 -32.74 11.57
N ARG A 725 17.27 -31.49 12.07
CA ARG A 725 16.09 -30.62 12.01
C ARG A 725 15.76 -30.18 10.59
N TYR A 726 16.77 -29.87 9.78
CA TYR A 726 16.61 -29.56 8.36
C TYR A 726 16.00 -30.73 7.60
N VAL A 727 16.57 -31.94 7.74
CA VAL A 727 16.05 -33.17 7.13
C VAL A 727 14.63 -33.47 7.62
N SER A 728 14.37 -33.29 8.92
CA SER A 728 13.00 -33.45 9.47
C SER A 728 12.01 -32.45 8.87
N GLY A 729 12.45 -31.25 8.52
CA GLY A 729 11.63 -30.24 7.84
C GLY A 729 11.28 -30.69 6.42
N ARG A 730 12.26 -31.26 5.72
CA ARG A 730 12.07 -31.87 4.40
C ARG A 730 11.20 -33.12 4.43
N SER A 731 11.13 -33.85 5.55
CA SER A 731 10.28 -35.04 5.65
C SER A 731 8.86 -34.71 6.11
N LEU A 732 8.64 -33.56 6.76
CA LEU A 732 7.31 -33.15 7.22
C LEU A 732 6.32 -32.97 6.05
N ASN A 733 6.85 -32.81 4.85
CA ASN A 733 6.09 -32.48 3.66
C ASN A 733 6.24 -33.49 2.50
N ASP A 734 6.99 -34.59 2.65
CA ASP A 734 7.16 -35.57 1.57
C ASP A 734 5.81 -36.13 1.08
N THR A 735 5.59 -36.11 -0.24
CA THR A 735 4.34 -36.57 -0.86
C THR A 735 4.39 -38.01 -1.35
N ASP A 736 5.56 -38.65 -1.37
CA ASP A 736 5.67 -40.06 -1.77
C ASP A 736 4.89 -40.97 -0.80
N ASP A 737 4.80 -40.59 0.48
CA ASP A 737 4.03 -41.33 1.50
C ASP A 737 2.51 -41.03 1.50
N ARG A 738 2.04 -40.01 0.77
CA ARG A 738 0.61 -39.60 0.73
C ARG A 738 -0.12 -39.98 -0.55
N ARG A 739 0.55 -40.57 -1.54
CA ARG A 739 -0.09 -41.19 -2.70
C ARG A 739 0.06 -42.70 -2.59
N GLY A 740 -0.96 -43.34 -2.00
CA GLY A 740 -1.15 -44.77 -2.19
C GLY A 740 -1.13 -45.11 -3.69
N HIS A 741 -0.46 -46.22 -4.01
CA HIS A 741 -0.42 -46.84 -5.34
C HIS A 741 -1.79 -46.94 -6.03
#